data_AF-A0A3A4WHU7-F1
#
_entry.id   AF-A0A3A4WHU7-F1
#
_cell.length_a   1.000
_cell.length_b   1.000
_cell.length_c   1.000
_cell.angle_alpha   90.00
_cell.angle_beta   90.00
_cell.angle_gamma   90.00
#
_symmetry.space_group_name_H-M   'P 1'
#
loop_
_entity.id
_entity.type
_entity.pdbx_description
1 polymer ?
#
loop_
_entity_poly.entity_id
_entity_poly.type
_entity_poly.pdbx_seq_one_letter_code
_entity_poly.pdbx_strand_id
1 'polypeptide(L)'
;MADLWKRLEALLPEVSRPARYIDSEYNVRPVDIKAAEVSFALVYPDAYEVGAPNLGLAILYEILTSVEGVACDRAFAPWPDMEERLAQAGLPLFGLASRHPLAGFDAVAITLQYEMTYTNILTVLSLGGIPLRQKDRSAGDPLILGGGPCAVNPEPVAPFFDAILVGDGEEAVVEIAAVIREGKASAWSREEILARLAGIEGCYVPSLYEVYYNEDATIARIEPARREAPALVQRRVAADLTALPIPGEPVVPFAEVVHDRLAIEIMRGCTRGCRFCQAGMIYRPVRERPPEQVIEAARRIVASTGYEDLSLVSLSSSDYSSIASVAGTLCRDFVDRGVALSLPSQRVDAFSVALARSISQLKKTGLTFAPEAGTQRLRDVINKQVTEEDFERTIREAFSSGWKRLKLYYMIGLPTETEEDIEGIGKMVDQGARVARQALGGGGQVFNVSVSSLVPKAHSPFQWARQDSLDEILSKQEILKRSVSRKVAKLSWHDAEVSVVEGVLARGDRRLANVIEQAWRLGSRFDAWTDRFDFGLWMRALAECRLDVAFYARGRGDDELFPWEHISGGASRRFLLDQWRKALEGRTTGDCRFESCTACGVCGSGVDNVLHEAEERRATELAREPAERGKTQAKPARHRLRLCYAKRGPLRFLSHLEVAHGMERAVRRAGLPFSVSGGFSPKMRISYAPPLPVGAAGIREYLDILLTDEPDTAVVARRLSEVLPSGLDVIEAAYVPLQSKSLSSVINVADYEVRVDVGPDRQLDAAAGQVERILEEGSIEVERKGRRVGVQLSEVVRRVQMPQNVAGVFVHHVSLYLNRGVHLRPEVLLVEALHRLGVGHAPPAVTRTGLYIETPEGVKSVMEEV
;
A
#
# COMPACT_ATOMS: atom_id res chain seq x y z
N MET A 1 -28.13 -13.96 -8.64
CA MET A 1 -26.81 -13.45 -9.07
C MET A 1 -26.16 -14.51 -9.94
N ALA A 2 -26.26 -14.39 -11.26
CA ALA A 2 -25.34 -15.09 -12.15
C ALA A 2 -23.92 -14.78 -11.68
N ASP A 3 -23.05 -15.79 -11.65
CA ASP A 3 -21.69 -15.72 -11.09
C ASP A 3 -21.02 -14.38 -11.42
N LEU A 4 -20.95 -13.48 -10.41
CA LEU A 4 -20.41 -12.12 -10.57
C LEU A 4 -19.01 -12.19 -11.19
N TRP A 5 -18.27 -13.25 -10.85
CA TRP A 5 -16.98 -13.57 -11.43
C TRP A 5 -17.02 -13.63 -12.96
N LYS A 6 -17.95 -14.37 -13.59
CA LYS A 6 -17.99 -14.47 -15.06
C LYS A 6 -18.15 -13.13 -15.75
N ARG A 7 -18.96 -12.23 -15.16
CA ARG A 7 -19.18 -10.88 -15.69
C ARG A 7 -17.96 -9.99 -15.46
N LEU A 8 -17.34 -10.08 -14.28
CA LEU A 8 -16.10 -9.37 -13.95
C LEU A 8 -14.93 -9.83 -14.83
N GLU A 9 -14.78 -11.14 -15.00
CA GLU A 9 -13.72 -11.78 -15.77
C GLU A 9 -13.70 -11.29 -17.22
N ALA A 10 -14.87 -11.00 -17.79
CA ALA A 10 -15.00 -10.43 -19.12
C ALA A 10 -14.44 -9.00 -19.24
N LEU A 11 -14.40 -8.24 -18.13
CA LEU A 11 -13.89 -6.86 -18.09
C LEU A 11 -12.36 -6.80 -17.88
N LEU A 12 -11.76 -7.83 -17.25
CA LEU A 12 -10.34 -7.84 -16.89
C LEU A 12 -9.35 -7.65 -18.07
N PRO A 13 -9.61 -8.16 -19.29
CA PRO A 13 -8.76 -7.88 -20.45
C PRO A 13 -8.72 -6.40 -20.88
N GLU A 14 -9.70 -5.61 -20.47
CA GLU A 14 -9.89 -4.22 -20.93
C GLU A 14 -9.32 -3.18 -19.95
N VAL A 15 -8.90 -3.60 -18.76
CA VAL A 15 -8.40 -2.70 -17.71
C VAL A 15 -6.89 -2.84 -17.50
N SER A 16 -6.29 -1.77 -17.01
CA SER A 16 -4.91 -1.79 -16.54
C SER A 16 -4.78 -2.58 -15.23
N ARG A 17 -3.70 -3.36 -15.12
CA ARG A 17 -3.35 -4.15 -13.92
C ARG A 17 -4.54 -4.99 -13.39
N PRO A 18 -5.06 -5.95 -14.18
CA PRO A 18 -6.21 -6.77 -13.77
C PRO A 18 -5.96 -7.59 -12.49
N ALA A 19 -4.70 -7.83 -12.12
CA ALA A 19 -4.31 -8.50 -10.87
C ALA A 19 -4.91 -7.87 -9.61
N ARG A 20 -5.30 -6.58 -9.64
CA ARG A 20 -6.01 -5.88 -8.54
C ARG A 20 -7.36 -6.51 -8.16
N TYR A 21 -7.98 -7.27 -9.07
CA TYR A 21 -9.40 -7.65 -8.98
C TYR A 21 -9.66 -9.16 -9.01
N ILE A 22 -8.61 -9.99 -9.08
CA ILE A 22 -8.79 -11.43 -9.33
C ILE A 22 -9.02 -12.27 -8.08
N ASP A 23 -8.63 -11.75 -6.91
CA ASP A 23 -8.69 -12.44 -5.62
C ASP A 23 -8.13 -13.86 -5.66
N SER A 24 -6.82 -13.98 -5.47
CA SER A 24 -6.14 -15.27 -5.40
C SER A 24 -4.91 -15.20 -4.51
N GLU A 25 -4.80 -14.17 -3.69
CA GLU A 25 -3.65 -13.90 -2.84
C GLU A 25 -3.46 -15.02 -1.82
N TYR A 26 -2.22 -15.23 -1.39
CA TYR A 26 -1.92 -16.25 -0.40
C TYR A 26 -2.29 -15.75 1.02
N ASN A 27 -2.67 -16.66 1.92
CA ASN A 27 -3.23 -16.38 3.26
C ASN A 27 -4.56 -15.60 3.29
N VAL A 28 -5.27 -15.45 2.17
CA VAL A 28 -6.66 -14.98 2.22
C VAL A 28 -7.53 -16.03 2.88
N ARG A 29 -8.32 -15.63 3.87
CA ARG A 29 -9.25 -16.54 4.54
C ARG A 29 -10.52 -16.69 3.69
N PRO A 30 -11.07 -17.90 3.56
CA PRO A 30 -12.36 -18.09 2.90
C PRO A 30 -13.44 -17.24 3.56
N VAL A 31 -14.26 -16.57 2.75
CA VAL A 31 -15.33 -15.68 3.23
C VAL A 31 -16.69 -16.25 2.81
N ASP A 32 -17.45 -16.75 3.77
CA ASP A 32 -18.86 -17.13 3.57
C ASP A 32 -19.79 -16.13 4.24
N ILE A 33 -20.20 -15.11 3.47
CA ILE A 33 -21.10 -14.05 3.94
C ILE A 33 -22.48 -14.60 4.31
N LYS A 34 -22.94 -15.68 3.65
CA LYS A 34 -24.29 -16.22 3.89
C LYS A 34 -24.40 -17.01 5.18
N ALA A 35 -23.30 -17.64 5.59
CA ALA A 35 -23.24 -18.40 6.84
C ALA A 35 -22.91 -17.53 8.06
N ALA A 36 -22.54 -16.27 7.87
CA ALA A 36 -22.10 -15.38 8.94
C ALA A 36 -23.27 -14.76 9.72
N GLU A 37 -23.08 -14.58 11.04
CA GLU A 37 -23.99 -13.80 11.89
C GLU A 37 -23.85 -12.30 11.60
N VAL A 38 -22.61 -11.84 11.35
CA VAL A 38 -22.28 -10.48 10.95
C VAL A 38 -21.22 -10.49 9.86
N SER A 39 -21.38 -9.61 8.88
CA SER A 39 -20.46 -9.46 7.75
C SER A 39 -19.89 -8.05 7.64
N PHE A 40 -18.58 -7.97 7.44
CA PHE A 40 -17.83 -6.73 7.26
C PHE A 40 -17.14 -6.68 5.90
N ALA A 41 -17.15 -5.52 5.25
CA ALA A 41 -16.20 -5.17 4.20
C ALA A 41 -15.28 -4.06 4.71
N LEU A 42 -13.99 -4.36 4.91
CA LEU A 42 -12.98 -3.36 5.24
C LEU A 42 -12.47 -2.71 3.96
N VAL A 43 -12.58 -1.39 3.86
CA VAL A 43 -12.29 -0.64 2.64
C VAL A 43 -11.12 0.31 2.84
N TYR A 44 -10.16 0.23 1.92
CA TYR A 44 -9.19 1.30 1.72
C TYR A 44 -9.64 2.19 0.55
N PRO A 45 -9.88 3.50 0.75
CA PRO A 45 -10.43 4.38 -0.28
C PRO A 45 -9.35 4.83 -1.29
N ASP A 46 -8.56 3.90 -1.80
CA ASP A 46 -7.55 4.10 -2.84
C ASP A 46 -7.32 2.78 -3.57
N ALA A 47 -6.42 2.79 -4.56
CA ALA A 47 -6.10 1.64 -5.37
C ALA A 47 -5.48 0.53 -4.51
N TYR A 48 -5.69 -0.71 -4.95
CA TYR A 48 -5.22 -1.92 -4.25
C TYR A 48 -3.74 -1.86 -3.87
N GLU A 49 -2.85 -1.39 -4.75
CA GLU A 49 -1.42 -1.32 -4.47
C GLU A 49 -1.05 -0.39 -3.30
N VAL A 50 -1.90 0.60 -2.99
CA VAL A 50 -1.71 1.53 -1.86
C VAL A 50 -2.35 0.96 -0.60
N GLY A 51 -3.54 0.36 -0.73
CA GLY A 51 -4.32 -0.11 0.41
C GLY A 51 -3.91 -1.47 0.97
N ALA A 52 -3.54 -2.43 0.11
CA ALA A 52 -3.13 -3.77 0.53
C ALA A 52 -2.00 -3.82 1.58
N PRO A 53 -0.94 -2.99 1.52
CA PRO A 53 0.14 -2.97 2.51
C PRO A 53 -0.21 -2.20 3.80
N ASN A 54 -1.44 -1.70 3.96
CA ASN A 54 -1.84 -0.95 5.16
C ASN A 54 -1.90 -1.88 6.39
N LEU A 55 -1.02 -1.63 7.36
CA LEU A 55 -0.91 -2.47 8.57
C LEU A 55 -2.18 -2.44 9.43
N GLY A 56 -2.84 -1.28 9.56
CA GLY A 56 -4.09 -1.17 10.33
C GLY A 56 -5.19 -2.03 9.73
N LEU A 57 -5.36 -2.00 8.41
CA LEU A 57 -6.30 -2.85 7.68
C LEU A 57 -6.00 -4.33 7.89
N ALA A 58 -4.73 -4.74 7.82
CA ALA A 58 -4.31 -6.13 8.04
C ALA A 58 -4.60 -6.62 9.47
N ILE A 59 -4.34 -5.78 10.48
CA ILE A 59 -4.64 -6.08 11.89
C ILE A 59 -6.15 -6.26 12.09
N LEU A 60 -6.96 -5.30 11.62
CA LEU A 60 -8.42 -5.36 11.77
C LEU A 60 -9.02 -6.56 11.02
N TYR A 61 -8.49 -6.88 9.83
CA TYR A 61 -8.90 -8.06 9.07
C TYR A 61 -8.61 -9.36 9.84
N GLU A 62 -7.41 -9.52 10.40
CA GLU A 62 -7.07 -10.72 11.19
C GLU A 62 -7.93 -10.83 12.45
N ILE A 63 -8.18 -9.71 13.14
CA ILE A 63 -9.05 -9.68 14.33
C ILE A 63 -10.48 -10.11 13.95
N LEU A 64 -11.11 -9.45 12.98
CA LEU A 64 -12.50 -9.75 12.61
C LEU A 64 -12.66 -11.18 12.09
N THR A 65 -11.74 -11.67 11.28
CA THR A 65 -11.77 -13.06 10.79
C THR A 65 -11.43 -14.11 11.86
N SER A 66 -11.00 -13.69 13.05
CA SER A 66 -10.80 -14.57 14.20
C SER A 66 -12.01 -14.62 15.14
N VAL A 67 -12.97 -13.70 14.99
CA VAL A 67 -14.19 -13.69 15.79
C VAL A 67 -15.18 -14.71 15.22
N GLU A 68 -15.60 -15.67 16.04
CA GLU A 68 -16.61 -16.65 15.66
C GLU A 68 -17.93 -15.99 15.22
N GLY A 69 -18.51 -16.48 14.12
CA GLY A 69 -19.73 -15.93 13.54
C GLY A 69 -19.54 -14.66 12.70
N VAL A 70 -18.33 -14.10 12.61
CA VAL A 70 -18.04 -12.91 11.81
C VAL A 70 -17.34 -13.27 10.51
N ALA A 71 -17.90 -12.84 9.38
CA ALA A 71 -17.20 -12.86 8.10
C ALA A 71 -16.65 -11.47 7.78
N CYS A 72 -15.42 -11.42 7.28
CA CYS A 72 -14.78 -10.17 6.90
C CYS A 72 -14.13 -10.31 5.54
N ASP A 73 -14.37 -9.33 4.68
CA ASP A 73 -13.75 -9.18 3.37
C ASP A 73 -13.02 -7.83 3.28
N ARG A 74 -12.26 -7.63 2.20
CA ARG A 74 -11.55 -6.38 1.89
C ARG A 74 -12.07 -5.83 0.57
N ALA A 75 -12.14 -4.50 0.45
CA ALA A 75 -12.41 -3.83 -0.82
C ALA A 75 -11.53 -2.59 -0.99
N PHE A 76 -11.40 -2.15 -2.23
CA PHE A 76 -10.53 -1.04 -2.63
C PHE A 76 -11.27 -0.16 -3.64
N ALA A 77 -10.91 1.11 -3.73
CA ALA A 77 -11.46 1.96 -4.79
C ALA A 77 -10.95 1.44 -6.15
N PRO A 78 -11.84 1.13 -7.11
CA PRO A 78 -11.41 0.67 -8.43
C PRO A 78 -10.69 1.80 -9.15
N TRP A 79 -9.62 1.46 -9.87
CA TRP A 79 -8.94 2.42 -10.74
C TRP A 79 -9.90 2.97 -11.81
N PRO A 80 -9.71 4.19 -12.35
CA PRO A 80 -10.72 4.83 -13.21
C PRO A 80 -11.19 4.01 -14.42
N ASP A 81 -10.32 3.19 -15.01
CA ASP A 81 -10.70 2.28 -16.09
C ASP A 81 -11.67 1.18 -15.61
N MET A 82 -11.42 0.57 -14.45
CA MET A 82 -12.35 -0.38 -13.85
C MET A 82 -13.62 0.29 -13.32
N GLU A 83 -13.53 1.49 -12.73
CA GLU A 83 -14.72 2.29 -12.34
C GLU A 83 -15.66 2.45 -13.54
N GLU A 84 -15.11 2.88 -14.69
CA GLU A 84 -15.87 3.06 -15.92
C GLU A 84 -16.50 1.75 -16.41
N ARG A 85 -15.71 0.65 -16.44
CA ARG A 85 -16.21 -0.65 -16.91
C ARG A 85 -17.28 -1.25 -15.99
N LEU A 86 -17.13 -1.13 -14.67
CA LEU A 86 -18.16 -1.56 -13.72
C LEU A 86 -19.46 -0.77 -13.91
N ALA A 87 -19.36 0.56 -14.05
CA ALA A 87 -20.51 1.42 -14.28
C ALA A 87 -21.23 1.08 -15.60
N GLN A 88 -20.48 0.94 -16.71
CA GLN A 88 -21.02 0.57 -18.03
C GLN A 88 -21.69 -0.82 -18.01
N ALA A 89 -21.12 -1.77 -17.28
CA ALA A 89 -21.65 -3.11 -17.16
C ALA A 89 -22.81 -3.23 -16.14
N GLY A 90 -23.14 -2.17 -15.40
CA GLY A 90 -24.11 -2.20 -14.30
C GLY A 90 -23.71 -3.20 -13.21
N LEU A 91 -22.42 -3.26 -12.89
CA LEU A 91 -21.86 -4.11 -11.84
C LEU A 91 -21.56 -3.29 -10.59
N PRO A 92 -21.96 -3.77 -9.39
CA PRO A 92 -21.62 -3.07 -8.16
C PRO A 92 -20.14 -3.26 -7.82
N LEU A 93 -19.60 -2.38 -6.97
CA LEU A 93 -18.38 -2.66 -6.24
C LEU A 93 -18.62 -3.82 -5.26
N PHE A 94 -17.60 -4.66 -5.07
CA PHE A 94 -17.70 -5.93 -4.34
C PHE A 94 -16.54 -6.13 -3.37
N GLY A 95 -16.75 -6.98 -2.38
CA GLY A 95 -15.66 -7.54 -1.56
C GLY A 95 -14.78 -8.46 -2.40
N LEU A 96 -13.46 -8.30 -2.29
CA LEU A 96 -12.48 -8.94 -3.17
C LEU A 96 -12.56 -10.47 -3.07
N ALA A 97 -12.58 -11.02 -1.86
CA ALA A 97 -12.60 -12.46 -1.61
C ALA A 97 -13.94 -13.12 -1.90
N SER A 98 -15.00 -12.57 -1.32
CA SER A 98 -16.36 -13.10 -1.42
C SER A 98 -17.01 -12.84 -2.78
N ARG A 99 -16.53 -11.82 -3.51
CA ARG A 99 -17.20 -11.28 -4.71
C ARG A 99 -18.66 -10.89 -4.41
N HIS A 100 -18.94 -10.54 -3.16
CA HIS A 100 -20.27 -10.11 -2.71
C HIS A 100 -20.41 -8.59 -2.88
N PRO A 101 -21.53 -8.07 -3.41
CA PRO A 101 -21.74 -6.62 -3.51
C PRO A 101 -21.64 -5.90 -2.16
N LEU A 102 -21.07 -4.69 -2.14
CA LEU A 102 -20.88 -3.94 -0.88
C LEU A 102 -22.20 -3.64 -0.14
N ALA A 103 -23.29 -3.34 -0.87
CA ALA A 103 -24.61 -3.14 -0.27
C ALA A 103 -25.18 -4.40 0.43
N GLY A 104 -24.58 -5.58 0.21
CA GLY A 104 -25.03 -6.83 0.81
C GLY A 104 -24.31 -7.22 2.11
N PHE A 105 -23.41 -6.38 2.62
CA PHE A 105 -22.76 -6.59 3.93
C PHE A 105 -23.58 -5.94 5.05
N ASP A 106 -23.33 -6.32 6.30
CA ASP A 106 -23.92 -5.65 7.47
C ASP A 106 -23.20 -4.33 7.78
N ALA A 107 -21.88 -4.29 7.57
CA ALA A 107 -21.07 -3.09 7.73
C ALA A 107 -20.01 -2.95 6.63
N VAL A 108 -19.81 -1.70 6.18
CA VAL A 108 -18.71 -1.29 5.31
C VAL A 108 -17.86 -0.30 6.08
N ALA A 109 -16.65 -0.70 6.46
CA ALA A 109 -15.76 0.11 7.29
C ALA A 109 -14.63 0.70 6.44
N ILE A 110 -14.61 2.02 6.29
CA ILE A 110 -13.70 2.75 5.39
C ILE A 110 -12.64 3.47 6.21
N THR A 111 -11.36 3.20 5.94
CA THR A 111 -10.28 3.93 6.63
C THR A 111 -10.12 5.36 6.11
N LEU A 112 -9.94 6.31 7.03
CA LEU A 112 -9.69 7.72 6.82
C LEU A 112 -8.18 7.97 7.00
N GLN A 113 -7.40 7.53 6.01
CA GLN A 113 -5.93 7.57 6.07
C GLN A 113 -5.34 8.93 5.67
N TYR A 114 -5.96 9.60 4.70
CA TYR A 114 -5.47 10.85 4.11
C TYR A 114 -6.64 11.65 3.50
N GLU A 115 -6.68 12.96 3.71
CA GLU A 115 -7.80 13.82 3.30
C GLU A 115 -8.02 13.84 1.79
N MET A 116 -6.95 13.69 0.99
CA MET A 116 -7.05 13.67 -0.48
C MET A 116 -7.65 12.36 -1.03
N THR A 117 -8.13 11.46 -0.17
CA THR A 117 -8.87 10.26 -0.57
C THR A 117 -10.38 10.40 -0.35
N TYR A 118 -10.87 11.54 0.16
CA TYR A 118 -12.28 11.69 0.52
C TYR A 118 -13.25 11.58 -0.66
N THR A 119 -12.85 11.98 -1.87
CA THR A 119 -13.66 11.77 -3.08
C THR A 119 -13.79 10.29 -3.43
N ASN A 120 -12.75 9.48 -3.18
CA ASN A 120 -12.81 8.04 -3.42
C ASN A 120 -13.78 7.32 -2.48
N ILE A 121 -14.04 7.85 -1.27
CA ILE A 121 -15.10 7.34 -0.38
C ILE A 121 -16.45 7.38 -1.10
N LEU A 122 -16.75 8.48 -1.80
CA LEU A 122 -18.00 8.61 -2.55
C LEU A 122 -18.06 7.70 -3.78
N THR A 123 -16.92 7.43 -4.43
CA THR A 123 -16.84 6.41 -5.50
C THR A 123 -17.17 5.03 -4.98
N VAL A 124 -16.61 4.65 -3.82
CA VAL A 124 -16.89 3.36 -3.16
C VAL A 124 -18.38 3.24 -2.84
N LEU A 125 -18.98 4.27 -2.22
CA LEU A 125 -20.40 4.24 -1.85
C LEU A 125 -21.30 4.19 -3.10
N SER A 126 -21.02 5.04 -4.10
CA SER A 126 -21.80 5.12 -5.34
C SER A 126 -21.76 3.80 -6.12
N LEU A 127 -20.58 3.23 -6.38
CA LEU A 127 -20.46 1.95 -7.08
C LEU A 127 -20.96 0.79 -6.21
N GLY A 128 -20.86 0.89 -4.88
CA GLY A 128 -21.40 -0.09 -3.95
C GLY A 128 -22.93 -0.14 -3.94
N GLY A 129 -23.61 0.84 -4.57
CA GLY A 129 -25.07 0.96 -4.53
C GLY A 129 -25.59 1.47 -3.19
N ILE A 130 -24.76 2.20 -2.43
CA ILE A 130 -25.07 2.67 -1.08
C ILE A 130 -25.35 4.18 -1.13
N PRO A 131 -26.43 4.68 -0.50
CA PRO A 131 -26.68 6.11 -0.41
C PRO A 131 -25.50 6.89 0.19
N LEU A 132 -25.09 7.96 -0.49
CA LEU A 132 -23.89 8.73 -0.12
C LEU A 132 -24.00 9.32 1.28
N ARG A 133 -25.15 9.92 1.61
CA ARG A 133 -25.37 10.54 2.92
C ARG A 133 -26.07 9.61 3.88
N GLN A 134 -25.66 9.68 5.14
CA GLN A 134 -26.19 8.87 6.22
C GLN A 134 -27.71 9.02 6.36
N LYS A 135 -28.24 10.23 6.24
CA LYS A 135 -29.67 10.53 6.36
C LYS A 135 -30.56 9.89 5.27
N ASP A 136 -29.96 9.50 4.14
CA ASP A 136 -30.67 8.93 2.99
C ASP A 136 -30.66 7.39 3.01
N ARG A 137 -30.04 6.78 4.05
CA ARG A 137 -29.96 5.32 4.22
C ARG A 137 -31.19 4.76 4.91
N SER A 138 -31.61 3.60 4.44
CA SER A 138 -32.69 2.80 5.01
C SER A 138 -32.17 1.76 6.01
N ALA A 139 -33.10 1.03 6.64
CA ALA A 139 -32.76 -0.11 7.50
C ALA A 139 -32.10 -1.29 6.75
N GLY A 140 -32.27 -1.38 5.42
CA GLY A 140 -31.67 -2.44 4.61
C GLY A 140 -30.27 -2.13 4.08
N ASP A 141 -29.80 -0.90 4.26
CA ASP A 141 -28.46 -0.49 3.83
C ASP A 141 -27.39 -0.82 4.90
N PRO A 142 -26.15 -1.17 4.51
CA PRO A 142 -25.07 -1.42 5.46
C PRO A 142 -24.81 -0.22 6.37
N LEU A 143 -24.27 -0.49 7.56
CA LEU A 143 -23.67 0.54 8.41
C LEU A 143 -22.35 1.00 7.80
N ILE A 144 -22.19 2.31 7.58
CA ILE A 144 -20.95 2.88 7.04
C ILE A 144 -20.11 3.38 8.21
N LEU A 145 -19.03 2.65 8.49
CA LEU A 145 -18.14 2.90 9.60
C LEU A 145 -16.86 3.59 9.11
N GLY A 146 -16.35 4.55 9.87
CA GLY A 146 -15.08 5.23 9.61
C GLY A 146 -14.05 4.95 10.68
N GLY A 147 -12.77 5.13 10.38
CA GLY A 147 -11.70 5.08 11.39
C GLY A 147 -10.34 5.38 10.79
N GLY A 148 -9.29 5.52 11.60
CA GLY A 148 -7.94 5.84 11.11
C GLY A 148 -7.47 7.24 11.50
N PRO A 149 -6.27 7.66 11.07
CA PRO A 149 -5.61 8.87 11.58
C PRO A 149 -6.41 10.16 11.40
N CYS A 150 -7.10 10.34 10.27
CA CYS A 150 -7.90 11.55 10.01
C CYS A 150 -9.22 11.57 10.81
N ALA A 151 -9.61 10.49 11.48
CA ALA A 151 -10.83 10.43 12.29
C ALA A 151 -10.82 11.43 13.48
N VAL A 152 -9.65 11.97 13.84
CA VAL A 152 -9.53 13.02 14.86
C VAL A 152 -10.08 14.38 14.40
N ASN A 153 -10.31 14.59 13.11
CA ASN A 153 -11.20 15.64 12.61
C ASN A 153 -12.21 15.01 11.63
N PRO A 154 -13.31 14.42 12.12
CA PRO A 154 -14.25 13.68 11.30
C PRO A 154 -15.23 14.59 10.55
N GLU A 155 -15.39 15.85 10.98
CA GLU A 155 -16.44 16.75 10.52
C GLU A 155 -16.54 16.92 8.99
N PRO A 156 -15.43 17.06 8.23
CA PRO A 156 -15.52 17.20 6.77
C PRO A 156 -16.24 16.05 6.07
N VAL A 157 -16.17 14.84 6.63
CA VAL A 157 -16.77 13.62 6.07
C VAL A 157 -17.94 13.08 6.88
N ALA A 158 -18.22 13.65 8.06
CA ALA A 158 -19.23 13.18 9.00
C ALA A 158 -20.60 12.86 8.38
N PRO A 159 -21.15 13.67 7.43
CA PRO A 159 -22.43 13.36 6.79
C PRO A 159 -22.48 12.07 5.95
N PHE A 160 -21.32 11.47 5.64
CA PHE A 160 -21.22 10.22 4.87
C PHE A 160 -21.11 8.98 5.75
N PHE A 161 -20.96 9.11 7.07
CA PHE A 161 -20.71 7.98 7.97
C PHE A 161 -21.84 7.83 9.00
N ASP A 162 -22.12 6.57 9.34
CA ASP A 162 -23.03 6.21 10.43
C ASP A 162 -22.33 6.31 11.78
N ALA A 163 -21.09 5.81 11.88
CA ALA A 163 -20.24 5.97 13.03
C ALA A 163 -18.77 6.06 12.59
N ILE A 164 -17.94 6.77 13.35
CA ILE A 164 -16.52 6.93 13.10
C ILE A 164 -15.77 6.61 14.39
N LEU A 165 -14.87 5.64 14.34
CA LEU A 165 -14.01 5.29 15.45
C LEU A 165 -12.78 6.20 15.49
N VAL A 166 -12.64 6.91 16.60
CA VAL A 166 -11.48 7.76 16.91
C VAL A 166 -10.53 6.97 17.81
N GLY A 167 -9.35 6.61 17.29
CA GLY A 167 -8.29 5.96 18.06
C GLY A 167 -7.94 4.55 17.61
N ASP A 168 -7.47 3.76 18.57
CA ASP A 168 -7.06 2.37 18.38
C ASP A 168 -8.30 1.47 18.19
N GLY A 169 -8.26 0.59 17.19
CA GLY A 169 -9.45 -0.14 16.71
C GLY A 169 -9.52 -1.62 17.04
N GLU A 170 -8.44 -2.18 17.57
CA GLU A 170 -8.26 -3.61 17.76
C GLU A 170 -9.33 -4.22 18.68
N GLU A 171 -9.69 -3.55 19.76
CA GLU A 171 -10.74 -4.00 20.69
C GLU A 171 -12.12 -3.47 20.27
N ALA A 172 -12.20 -2.20 19.86
CA ALA A 172 -13.46 -1.56 19.50
C ALA A 172 -14.15 -2.26 18.33
N VAL A 173 -13.39 -2.79 17.35
CA VAL A 173 -14.00 -3.48 16.20
C VAL A 173 -14.76 -4.74 16.61
N VAL A 174 -14.32 -5.42 17.68
CA VAL A 174 -15.00 -6.59 18.25
C VAL A 174 -16.28 -6.17 18.98
N GLU A 175 -16.24 -5.07 19.73
CA GLU A 175 -17.41 -4.50 20.40
C GLU A 175 -18.47 -4.02 19.39
N ILE A 176 -18.02 -3.37 18.31
CA ILE A 176 -18.88 -2.94 17.20
C ILE A 176 -19.54 -4.17 16.55
N ALA A 177 -18.77 -5.22 16.24
CA ALA A 177 -19.31 -6.47 15.71
C ALA A 177 -20.36 -7.10 16.64
N ALA A 178 -20.12 -7.07 17.95
CA ALA A 178 -21.06 -7.56 18.95
C ALA A 178 -22.37 -6.75 18.97
N VAL A 179 -22.30 -5.42 18.89
CA VAL A 179 -23.49 -4.54 18.82
C VAL A 179 -24.30 -4.82 17.56
N ILE A 180 -23.64 -4.98 16.40
CA ILE A 180 -24.33 -5.29 15.14
C ILE A 180 -24.98 -6.67 15.22
N ARG A 181 -24.29 -7.67 15.77
CA ARG A 181 -24.81 -9.03 15.97
C ARG A 181 -26.06 -9.02 16.84
N GLU A 182 -25.99 -8.37 18.01
CA GLU A 182 -27.12 -8.29 18.94
C GLU A 182 -28.28 -7.51 18.32
N GLY A 183 -27.99 -6.43 17.59
CA GLY A 183 -28.98 -5.65 16.86
C GLY A 183 -29.73 -6.46 15.81
N LYS A 184 -29.01 -7.29 15.04
CA LYS A 184 -29.64 -8.23 14.08
C LYS A 184 -30.49 -9.28 14.78
N ALA A 185 -29.96 -9.91 15.83
CA ALA A 185 -30.66 -10.96 16.58
C ALA A 185 -31.94 -10.44 17.27
N SER A 186 -31.90 -9.19 17.75
CA SER A 186 -32.99 -8.54 18.48
C SER A 186 -33.87 -7.64 17.60
N ALA A 187 -33.59 -7.56 16.30
CA ALA A 187 -34.27 -6.71 15.33
C ALA A 187 -34.34 -5.21 15.75
N TRP A 188 -33.22 -4.67 16.26
CA TRP A 188 -33.11 -3.25 16.57
C TRP A 188 -33.26 -2.38 15.32
N SER A 189 -33.85 -1.20 15.51
CA SER A 189 -33.81 -0.13 14.52
C SER A 189 -32.37 0.36 14.30
N ARG A 190 -32.13 1.01 13.15
CA ARG A 190 -30.83 1.63 12.87
C ARG A 190 -30.49 2.65 13.95
N GLU A 191 -31.45 3.46 14.37
CA GLU A 191 -31.28 4.48 15.42
C GLU A 191 -30.87 3.88 16.77
N GLU A 192 -31.40 2.70 17.13
CA GLU A 192 -31.00 1.98 18.35
C GLU A 192 -29.57 1.45 18.23
N ILE A 193 -29.20 0.87 17.08
CA ILE A 193 -27.81 0.44 16.84
C ILE A 193 -26.86 1.62 16.96
N LEU A 194 -27.16 2.76 16.32
CA LEU A 194 -26.34 3.97 16.39
C LEU A 194 -26.21 4.50 17.84
N ALA A 195 -27.29 4.47 18.61
CA ALA A 195 -27.24 4.87 20.02
C ALA A 195 -26.36 3.94 20.87
N ARG A 196 -26.35 2.63 20.59
CA ARG A 196 -25.48 1.66 21.26
C ARG A 196 -24.02 1.82 20.84
N LEU A 197 -23.77 2.08 19.56
CA LEU A 197 -22.42 2.37 19.06
C LEU A 197 -21.84 3.63 19.70
N ALA A 198 -22.65 4.67 19.95
CA ALA A 198 -22.21 5.87 20.66
C ALA A 198 -21.74 5.62 22.11
N GLY A 199 -22.14 4.48 22.70
CA GLY A 199 -21.68 4.03 24.02
C GLY A 199 -20.31 3.34 24.01
N ILE A 200 -19.77 3.00 22.83
CA ILE A 200 -18.42 2.43 22.69
C ILE A 200 -17.40 3.56 22.75
N GLU A 201 -16.36 3.42 23.58
CA GLU A 201 -15.28 4.42 23.65
C GLU A 201 -14.63 4.64 22.27
N GLY A 202 -14.44 5.90 21.89
CA GLY A 202 -13.94 6.30 20.59
C GLY A 202 -14.99 6.41 19.49
N CYS A 203 -16.20 5.86 19.64
CA CYS A 203 -17.21 5.92 18.59
C CYS A 203 -17.95 7.26 18.58
N TYR A 204 -17.66 8.06 17.56
CA TYR A 204 -18.40 9.26 17.21
C TYR A 204 -19.53 8.91 16.24
N VAL A 205 -20.78 9.28 16.56
CA VAL A 205 -21.96 9.05 15.72
C VAL A 205 -22.51 10.39 15.22
N PRO A 206 -22.21 10.81 13.98
CA PRO A 206 -22.49 12.15 13.49
C PRO A 206 -23.94 12.63 13.62
N SER A 207 -24.90 11.73 13.42
CA SER A 207 -26.34 12.04 13.48
C SER A 207 -26.83 12.37 14.89
N LEU A 208 -25.99 12.17 15.92
CA LEU A 208 -26.30 12.50 17.31
C LEU A 208 -25.74 13.85 17.76
N TYR A 209 -25.22 14.69 16.85
CA TYR A 209 -24.64 15.99 17.18
C TYR A 209 -25.17 17.10 16.28
N GLU A 210 -25.56 18.20 16.89
CA GLU A 210 -25.96 19.43 16.22
C GLU A 210 -24.85 20.48 16.30
N VAL A 211 -24.65 21.20 15.19
CA VAL A 211 -23.60 22.23 15.06
C VAL A 211 -24.25 23.59 14.85
N TYR A 212 -23.92 24.55 15.70
CA TYR A 212 -24.42 25.91 15.62
C TYR A 212 -23.28 26.85 15.23
N TYR A 213 -23.56 27.80 14.35
CA TYR A 213 -22.58 28.74 13.80
C TYR A 213 -22.88 30.17 14.25
N ASN A 214 -21.83 30.96 14.44
CA ASN A 214 -21.90 32.40 14.61
C ASN A 214 -22.18 33.10 13.27
N GLU A 215 -22.47 34.40 13.31
CA GLU A 215 -22.69 35.22 12.10
C GLU A 215 -21.47 35.25 11.16
N ASP A 216 -20.26 35.16 11.72
CA ASP A 216 -18.99 35.09 10.98
C ASP A 216 -18.66 33.67 10.47
N ALA A 217 -19.62 32.74 10.56
CA ALA A 217 -19.51 31.34 10.17
C ALA A 217 -18.51 30.49 10.98
N THR A 218 -17.97 31.01 12.09
CA THR A 218 -17.24 30.20 13.08
C THR A 218 -18.20 29.34 13.90
N ILE A 219 -17.69 28.30 14.58
CA ILE A 219 -18.53 27.42 15.40
C ILE A 219 -18.88 28.13 16.71
N ALA A 220 -20.17 28.22 17.02
CA ALA A 220 -20.68 28.75 18.28
C ALA A 220 -20.70 27.67 19.37
N ARG A 221 -21.23 26.48 19.04
CA ARG A 221 -21.27 25.31 19.92
C ARG A 221 -21.55 24.03 19.12
N ILE A 222 -21.15 22.89 19.69
CA ILE A 222 -21.44 21.55 19.19
C ILE A 222 -22.08 20.79 20.34
N GLU A 223 -23.30 20.29 20.16
CA GLU A 223 -24.09 19.72 21.25
C GLU A 223 -24.61 18.33 20.88
N PRO A 224 -24.53 17.35 21.80
CA PRO A 224 -25.24 16.08 21.64
C PRO A 224 -26.75 16.32 21.54
N ALA A 225 -27.37 15.78 20.49
CA ALA A 225 -28.81 15.78 20.28
C ALA A 225 -29.53 14.70 21.13
N ARG A 226 -28.79 13.72 21.65
CA ARG A 226 -29.30 12.62 22.48
C ARG A 226 -28.39 12.38 23.69
N ARG A 227 -28.93 11.79 24.75
CA ARG A 227 -28.23 11.57 26.02
C ARG A 227 -27.14 10.48 25.92
N GLU A 228 -27.34 9.55 25.01
CA GLU A 228 -26.44 8.43 24.74
C GLU A 228 -25.13 8.88 24.09
N ALA A 229 -25.14 10.02 23.39
CA ALA A 229 -23.95 10.59 22.79
C ALA A 229 -23.14 11.40 23.83
N PRO A 230 -21.83 11.14 23.97
CA PRO A 230 -21.00 11.88 24.92
C PRO A 230 -20.77 13.31 24.43
N ALA A 231 -20.73 14.28 25.36
CA ALA A 231 -20.37 15.67 25.03
C ALA A 231 -18.95 15.79 24.46
N LEU A 232 -18.05 14.90 24.87
CA LEU A 232 -16.68 14.79 24.38
C LEU A 232 -16.37 13.31 24.09
N VAL A 233 -16.19 12.97 22.81
CA VAL A 233 -15.79 11.62 22.39
C VAL A 233 -14.32 11.43 22.75
N GLN A 234 -14.03 10.55 23.70
CA GLN A 234 -12.66 10.20 24.04
C GLN A 234 -12.09 9.26 22.99
N ARG A 235 -10.92 9.60 22.43
CA ARG A 235 -10.17 8.67 21.59
C ARG A 235 -9.86 7.39 22.37
N ARG A 236 -10.11 6.25 21.73
CA ARG A 236 -9.72 4.96 22.27
C ARG A 236 -8.21 4.73 22.22
N VAL A 237 -7.66 4.17 23.29
CA VAL A 237 -6.23 3.87 23.42
C VAL A 237 -6.04 2.42 23.84
N ALA A 238 -5.36 1.62 23.03
CA ALA A 238 -5.00 0.25 23.40
C ALA A 238 -3.87 0.29 24.44
N ALA A 239 -4.21 0.16 25.71
CA ALA A 239 -3.28 0.39 26.82
C ALA A 239 -2.06 -0.54 26.78
N ASP A 240 -2.31 -1.81 26.46
CA ASP A 240 -1.31 -2.88 26.45
C ASP A 240 -1.17 -3.46 25.04
N LEU A 241 -0.09 -3.09 24.34
CA LEU A 241 0.20 -3.68 23.02
C LEU A 241 0.57 -5.16 23.11
N THR A 242 0.98 -5.67 24.27
CA THR A 242 1.39 -7.07 24.42
C THR A 242 0.21 -8.03 24.25
N ALA A 243 -0.98 -7.60 24.69
CA ALA A 243 -2.23 -8.32 24.55
C ALA A 243 -2.80 -8.29 23.12
N LEU A 244 -2.37 -7.34 22.29
CA LEU A 244 -2.87 -7.20 20.93
C LEU A 244 -2.14 -8.15 19.96
N PRO A 245 -2.86 -8.78 19.03
CA PRO A 245 -2.26 -9.70 18.07
C PRO A 245 -1.29 -8.96 17.14
N ILE A 246 -0.19 -9.63 16.78
CA ILE A 246 0.63 -9.27 15.63
C ILE A 246 0.22 -10.24 14.51
N PRO A 247 -0.26 -9.74 13.35
CA PRO A 247 -0.73 -10.60 12.28
C PRO A 247 0.27 -11.70 11.92
N GLY A 248 -0.09 -12.97 12.11
CA GLY A 248 0.82 -14.11 11.94
C GLY A 248 0.91 -14.62 10.52
N GLU A 249 -0.20 -14.46 9.79
CA GLU A 249 -0.40 -14.95 8.42
C GLU A 249 -1.02 -13.82 7.58
N PRO A 250 -0.34 -12.67 7.44
CA PRO A 250 -0.88 -11.58 6.65
C PRO A 250 -1.04 -12.02 5.20
N VAL A 251 -2.03 -11.42 4.52
CA VAL A 251 -2.29 -11.65 3.10
C VAL A 251 -1.07 -11.28 2.28
N VAL A 252 -0.68 -12.15 1.34
CA VAL A 252 0.46 -11.96 0.46
C VAL A 252 -0.03 -11.62 -0.95
N PRO A 253 0.09 -10.36 -1.37
CA PRO A 253 -0.38 -9.91 -2.67
C PRO A 253 0.46 -10.54 -3.80
N PHE A 254 -0.19 -10.82 -4.94
CA PHE A 254 0.53 -11.09 -6.20
C PHE A 254 0.91 -9.81 -6.91
N ALA A 255 -0.01 -8.84 -6.94
CA ALA A 255 0.24 -7.56 -7.58
C ALA A 255 1.32 -6.78 -6.82
N GLU A 256 2.09 -5.98 -7.54
CA GLU A 256 3.11 -5.12 -6.94
C GLU A 256 2.43 -4.06 -6.06
N VAL A 257 2.69 -4.11 -4.76
CA VAL A 257 2.17 -3.15 -3.79
C VAL A 257 3.21 -2.10 -3.42
N VAL A 258 2.76 -0.93 -2.97
CA VAL A 258 3.62 0.10 -2.41
C VAL A 258 4.27 -0.44 -1.13
N HIS A 259 5.57 -0.23 -0.97
CA HIS A 259 6.32 -0.80 0.16
C HIS A 259 6.11 -2.32 0.31
N ASP A 260 6.38 -3.09 -0.75
CA ASP A 260 6.30 -4.57 -0.76
C ASP A 260 7.31 -5.23 0.20
N ARG A 261 6.99 -5.20 1.50
CA ARG A 261 7.76 -5.75 2.61
C ARG A 261 6.81 -6.09 3.76
N LEU A 262 7.21 -7.04 4.60
CA LEU A 262 6.49 -7.32 5.84
C LEU A 262 6.67 -6.15 6.82
N ALA A 263 5.63 -5.82 7.59
CA ALA A 263 5.69 -4.79 8.61
C ALA A 263 5.30 -5.36 9.98
N ILE A 264 6.12 -5.10 10.99
CA ILE A 264 5.82 -5.42 12.39
C ILE A 264 5.87 -4.13 13.19
N GLU A 265 4.76 -3.76 13.81
CA GLU A 265 4.71 -2.62 14.73
C GLU A 265 5.46 -2.97 16.01
N ILE A 266 6.57 -2.28 16.27
CA ILE A 266 7.40 -2.52 17.47
C ILE A 266 7.02 -1.61 18.65
N MET A 267 6.41 -0.46 18.36
CA MET A 267 5.90 0.47 19.35
C MET A 267 4.87 1.41 18.72
N ARG A 268 3.97 1.95 19.55
CA ARG A 268 2.98 2.97 19.17
C ARG A 268 3.18 4.23 20.01
N GLY A 269 3.08 5.40 19.37
CA GLY A 269 3.25 6.69 20.02
C GLY A 269 4.63 7.31 19.83
N CYS A 270 4.73 8.61 20.15
CA CYS A 270 5.97 9.37 20.15
C CYS A 270 5.87 10.56 21.12
N THR A 271 6.85 10.75 22.00
CA THR A 271 6.84 11.81 23.03
C THR A 271 7.66 13.04 22.67
N ARG A 272 8.34 13.04 21.52
CA ARG A 272 9.33 14.07 21.17
C ARG A 272 8.76 15.45 20.90
N GLY A 273 7.45 15.53 20.68
CA GLY A 273 6.71 16.79 20.80
C GLY A 273 6.97 17.80 19.68
N CYS A 274 7.30 17.33 18.47
CA CYS A 274 7.35 18.20 17.29
C CYS A 274 5.97 18.86 17.09
N ARG A 275 5.94 20.20 17.02
CA ARG A 275 4.69 20.99 17.12
C ARG A 275 3.80 20.96 15.89
N PHE A 276 4.36 20.60 14.74
CA PHE A 276 3.62 20.34 13.50
C PHE A 276 3.03 18.93 13.43
N CYS A 277 3.53 17.99 14.25
CA CYS A 277 3.25 16.57 14.07
C CYS A 277 1.97 16.15 14.82
N GLN A 278 0.86 16.00 14.09
CA GLN A 278 -0.39 15.46 14.64
C GLN A 278 -0.19 14.08 15.24
N ALA A 279 0.46 13.16 14.52
CA ALA A 279 0.74 11.80 14.98
C ALA A 279 1.50 11.76 16.32
N GLY A 280 2.46 12.68 16.52
CA GLY A 280 3.22 12.81 17.77
C GLY A 280 2.38 13.30 18.97
N MET A 281 1.15 13.73 18.75
CA MET A 281 0.19 14.12 19.79
C MET A 281 -0.89 13.07 19.96
N ILE A 282 -1.52 12.64 18.86
CA ILE A 282 -2.69 11.75 18.90
C ILE A 282 -2.35 10.30 19.21
N TYR A 283 -1.10 9.85 19.09
CA TYR A 283 -0.72 8.46 19.42
C TYR A 283 -0.09 8.29 20.80
N ARG A 284 0.04 9.36 21.59
CA ARG A 284 0.56 9.28 22.97
C ARG A 284 -0.34 8.40 23.85
N PRO A 285 0.19 7.72 24.89
CA PRO A 285 1.60 7.66 25.28
C PRO A 285 2.39 6.65 24.43
N VAL A 286 3.73 6.59 24.63
CA VAL A 286 4.59 5.60 23.97
C VAL A 286 4.39 4.25 24.63
N ARG A 287 4.01 3.24 23.85
CA ARG A 287 3.85 1.86 24.29
C ARG A 287 4.71 0.97 23.40
N GLU A 288 5.68 0.30 23.99
CA GLU A 288 6.57 -0.63 23.30
C GLU A 288 6.02 -2.06 23.35
N ARG A 289 6.38 -2.89 22.36
CA ARG A 289 6.17 -4.34 22.42
C ARG A 289 7.37 -5.05 23.06
N PRO A 290 7.19 -6.22 23.69
CA PRO A 290 8.30 -6.99 24.22
C PRO A 290 9.23 -7.48 23.10
N PRO A 291 10.56 -7.46 23.30
CA PRO A 291 11.53 -7.89 22.28
C PRO A 291 11.30 -9.31 21.77
N GLU A 292 11.01 -10.25 22.66
CA GLU A 292 10.80 -11.65 22.29
C GLU A 292 9.54 -11.85 21.46
N GLN A 293 8.46 -11.10 21.78
CA GLN A 293 7.22 -11.13 20.98
C GLN A 293 7.50 -10.65 19.55
N VAL A 294 8.29 -9.59 19.38
CA VAL A 294 8.68 -9.07 18.06
C VAL A 294 9.52 -10.10 17.29
N ILE A 295 10.49 -10.75 17.96
CA ILE A 295 11.38 -11.73 17.34
C ILE A 295 10.60 -12.98 16.90
N GLU A 296 9.73 -13.50 17.76
CA GLU A 296 8.89 -14.67 17.46
C GLU A 296 7.92 -14.36 16.31
N ALA A 297 7.25 -13.20 16.34
CA ALA A 297 6.37 -12.77 15.27
C ALA A 297 7.11 -12.66 13.94
N ALA A 298 8.31 -12.08 13.92
CA ALA A 298 9.14 -12.00 12.73
C ALA A 298 9.46 -13.37 12.14
N ARG A 299 9.87 -14.34 12.97
CA ARG A 299 10.15 -15.72 12.52
C ARG A 299 8.92 -16.38 11.91
N ARG A 300 7.76 -16.22 12.56
CA ARG A 300 6.49 -16.77 12.12
C ARG A 300 6.03 -16.17 10.78
N ILE A 301 6.03 -14.84 10.67
CA ILE A 301 5.51 -14.14 9.49
C ILE A 301 6.42 -14.39 8.28
N VAL A 302 7.75 -14.36 8.45
CA VAL A 302 8.68 -14.70 7.35
C VAL A 302 8.46 -16.14 6.87
N ALA A 303 8.20 -17.09 7.78
CA ALA A 303 7.92 -18.47 7.42
C ALA A 303 6.57 -18.65 6.70
N SER A 304 5.51 -18.00 7.19
CA SER A 304 4.15 -18.13 6.65
C SER A 304 3.97 -17.43 5.31
N THR A 305 4.78 -16.41 5.00
CA THR A 305 4.60 -15.58 3.80
C THR A 305 5.65 -15.81 2.71
N GLY A 306 6.89 -16.13 3.09
CA GLY A 306 8.02 -16.27 2.17
C GLY A 306 8.60 -14.94 1.69
N TYR A 307 8.30 -13.81 2.33
CA TYR A 307 8.89 -12.50 2.00
C TYR A 307 10.40 -12.45 2.27
N GLU A 308 11.07 -11.62 1.48
CA GLU A 308 12.50 -11.35 1.55
C GLU A 308 12.86 -9.97 2.12
N ASP A 309 11.89 -9.16 2.53
CA ASP A 309 12.10 -7.87 3.22
C ASP A 309 11.15 -7.79 4.43
N LEU A 310 11.72 -7.52 5.59
CA LEU A 310 11.04 -7.32 6.86
C LEU A 310 11.33 -5.92 7.40
N SER A 311 10.29 -5.22 7.84
CA SER A 311 10.35 -3.87 8.35
C SER A 311 9.84 -3.80 9.79
N LEU A 312 10.64 -3.18 10.66
CA LEU A 312 10.20 -2.85 12.03
C LEU A 312 9.65 -1.42 12.04
N VAL A 313 8.33 -1.28 12.12
CA VAL A 313 7.63 -0.02 11.89
C VAL A 313 7.18 0.62 13.21
N SER A 314 7.27 1.95 13.25
CA SER A 314 6.72 2.82 14.29
C SER A 314 6.83 4.28 13.81
N LEU A 315 6.40 5.25 14.63
CA LEU A 315 6.63 6.67 14.34
C LEU A 315 8.12 7.06 14.42
N SER A 316 8.96 6.28 15.12
CA SER A 316 10.40 6.53 15.25
C SER A 316 11.13 5.25 15.66
N SER A 317 11.44 4.34 14.74
CA SER A 317 11.92 2.99 15.13
C SER A 317 13.26 2.98 15.89
N SER A 318 14.09 4.02 15.75
CA SER A 318 15.32 4.17 16.53
C SER A 318 15.08 4.51 18.01
N ASP A 319 13.88 4.96 18.37
CA ASP A 319 13.50 5.32 19.74
C ASP A 319 13.00 4.12 20.57
N TYR A 320 12.85 2.94 19.95
CA TYR A 320 12.45 1.71 20.62
C TYR A 320 13.61 1.19 21.48
N SER A 321 13.42 1.06 22.79
CA SER A 321 14.49 0.80 23.77
C SER A 321 15.31 -0.45 23.46
N SER A 322 14.71 -1.48 22.88
CA SER A 322 15.36 -2.76 22.57
C SER A 322 15.77 -2.94 21.09
N ILE A 323 15.81 -1.86 20.31
CA ILE A 323 15.99 -1.94 18.85
C ILE A 323 17.29 -2.63 18.43
N ALA A 324 18.41 -2.34 19.10
CA ALA A 324 19.69 -2.94 18.77
C ALA A 324 19.71 -4.46 19.00
N SER A 325 19.09 -4.91 20.10
CA SER A 325 18.99 -6.33 20.45
C SER A 325 18.11 -7.09 19.45
N VAL A 326 16.88 -6.58 19.20
CA VAL A 326 15.93 -7.18 18.25
C VAL A 326 16.53 -7.23 16.86
N ALA A 327 17.06 -6.12 16.36
CA ALA A 327 17.63 -6.05 15.03
C ALA A 327 18.84 -7.00 14.87
N GLY A 328 19.72 -7.05 15.87
CA GLY A 328 20.86 -7.97 15.88
C GLY A 328 20.46 -9.43 15.83
N THR A 329 19.43 -9.82 16.59
CA THR A 329 18.89 -11.19 16.58
C THR A 329 18.25 -11.54 15.25
N LEU A 330 17.38 -10.67 14.71
CA LEU A 330 16.72 -10.92 13.43
C LEU A 330 17.73 -10.99 12.27
N CYS A 331 18.75 -10.13 12.26
CA CYS A 331 19.81 -10.23 11.25
C CYS A 331 20.52 -11.59 11.29
N ARG A 332 20.84 -12.12 12.48
CA ARG A 332 21.45 -13.46 12.61
C ARG A 332 20.52 -14.57 12.15
N ASP A 333 19.24 -14.51 12.48
CA ASP A 333 18.26 -15.54 12.11
C ASP A 333 18.02 -15.60 10.59
N PHE A 334 18.22 -14.48 9.90
CA PHE A 334 17.77 -14.30 8.52
C PHE A 334 18.87 -14.09 7.48
N VAL A 335 20.12 -13.81 7.89
CA VAL A 335 21.23 -13.56 6.95
C VAL A 335 21.42 -14.69 5.95
N ASP A 336 21.40 -15.95 6.40
CA ASP A 336 21.58 -17.13 5.54
C ASP A 336 20.33 -17.49 4.73
N ARG A 337 19.19 -16.88 5.06
CA ARG A 337 17.91 -17.05 4.37
C ARG A 337 17.67 -15.97 3.32
N GLY A 338 18.58 -14.99 3.19
CA GLY A 338 18.46 -13.90 2.23
C GLY A 338 17.21 -13.05 2.45
N VAL A 339 16.87 -12.77 3.71
CA VAL A 339 15.79 -11.85 4.10
C VAL A 339 16.45 -10.57 4.64
N ALA A 340 16.06 -9.43 4.08
CA ALA A 340 16.56 -8.11 4.44
C ALA A 340 15.75 -7.53 5.61
N LEU A 341 16.44 -6.82 6.51
CA LEU A 341 15.81 -6.07 7.60
C LEU A 341 15.89 -4.58 7.28
N SER A 342 14.76 -3.88 7.38
CA SER A 342 14.66 -2.44 7.18
C SER A 342 14.08 -1.73 8.42
N LEU A 343 14.63 -0.55 8.72
CA LEU A 343 14.12 0.34 9.77
C LEU A 343 13.68 1.65 9.11
N PRO A 344 12.40 1.82 8.77
CA PRO A 344 11.87 3.09 8.28
C PRO A 344 11.85 4.14 9.39
N SER A 345 11.66 5.41 9.00
CA SER A 345 11.47 6.52 9.95
C SER A 345 12.62 6.73 10.94
N GLN A 346 13.85 6.82 10.42
CA GLN A 346 15.04 7.08 11.23
C GLN A 346 15.22 8.56 11.51
N ARG A 347 15.57 8.89 12.76
CA ARG A 347 15.97 10.24 13.15
C ARG A 347 17.42 10.52 12.82
N VAL A 348 17.76 11.80 12.94
CA VAL A 348 19.10 12.32 12.72
C VAL A 348 19.91 12.14 14.00
N ASP A 349 20.35 10.92 14.28
CA ASP A 349 21.28 10.65 15.37
C ASP A 349 22.33 9.57 14.99
N ALA A 350 23.46 9.62 15.71
CA ALA A 350 24.61 8.73 15.52
C ALA A 350 24.27 7.25 15.81
N PHE A 351 23.40 7.03 16.79
CA PHE A 351 22.93 5.69 17.14
C PHE A 351 22.16 5.04 15.98
N SER A 352 21.29 5.79 15.30
CA SER A 352 20.55 5.35 14.13
C SER A 352 21.49 4.95 13.00
N VAL A 353 22.61 5.65 12.82
CA VAL A 353 23.64 5.31 11.83
C VAL A 353 24.36 4.01 12.19
N ALA A 354 24.78 3.87 13.46
CA ALA A 354 25.45 2.65 13.94
C ALA A 354 24.54 1.42 13.83
N LEU A 355 23.26 1.57 14.21
CA LEU A 355 22.24 0.54 14.06
C LEU A 355 21.99 0.21 12.58
N ALA A 356 21.82 1.22 11.73
CA ALA A 356 21.67 1.05 10.29
C ALA A 356 22.86 0.28 9.70
N ARG A 357 24.08 0.43 10.24
CA ARG A 357 25.27 -0.29 9.78
C ARG A 357 25.17 -1.77 10.12
N SER A 358 24.74 -2.10 11.34
CA SER A 358 24.63 -3.48 11.81
C SER A 358 23.56 -4.27 11.05
N ILE A 359 22.48 -3.60 10.61
CA ILE A 359 21.39 -4.23 9.84
C ILE A 359 21.62 -4.22 8.32
N SER A 360 22.38 -3.26 7.78
CA SER A 360 22.61 -3.10 6.34
C SER A 360 23.67 -4.06 5.79
N GLN A 361 23.65 -5.33 6.20
CA GLN A 361 24.40 -6.40 5.54
C GLN A 361 23.92 -6.60 4.09
N LEU A 362 22.69 -6.18 3.81
CA LEU A 362 22.05 -6.19 2.49
C LEU A 362 21.74 -4.75 2.06
N LYS A 363 22.22 -4.37 0.86
CA LYS A 363 22.01 -3.15 0.07
C LYS A 363 21.92 -1.82 0.87
N LYS A 364 23.02 -1.06 0.92
CA LYS A 364 23.01 0.37 1.32
C LYS A 364 22.39 1.25 0.21
N THR A 365 21.06 1.27 0.10
CA THR A 365 20.32 1.98 -0.98
C THR A 365 20.27 3.50 -0.81
N GLY A 366 20.34 3.97 0.44
CA GLY A 366 20.38 5.37 0.85
C GLY A 366 19.87 5.52 2.29
N LEU A 367 20.31 6.54 3.01
CA LEU A 367 19.87 6.84 4.38
C LEU A 367 18.94 8.06 4.36
N THR A 368 17.89 8.07 5.18
CA THR A 368 16.92 9.17 5.19
C THR A 368 16.91 9.86 6.55
N PHE A 369 16.97 11.19 6.53
CA PHE A 369 17.05 12.06 7.70
C PHE A 369 16.06 13.22 7.55
N ALA A 370 15.51 13.68 8.66
CA ALA A 370 14.53 14.77 8.67
C ALA A 370 14.94 15.87 9.65
N PRO A 371 15.75 16.86 9.22
CA PRO A 371 16.02 18.07 9.99
C PRO A 371 14.80 18.99 10.11
N GLU A 372 13.84 18.91 9.17
CA GLU A 372 12.60 19.70 9.05
C GLU A 372 12.79 21.20 8.79
N ALA A 373 13.78 21.86 9.37
CA ALA A 373 14.01 23.30 9.21
C ALA A 373 15.50 23.65 9.01
N GLY A 374 15.74 24.73 8.26
CA GLY A 374 17.07 25.15 7.81
C GLY A 374 17.94 25.88 8.83
N THR A 375 17.38 26.36 9.94
CA THR A 375 18.10 27.07 11.00
C THR A 375 17.83 26.46 12.37
N GLN A 376 18.76 26.64 13.31
CA GLN A 376 18.54 26.19 14.70
C GLN A 376 17.30 26.85 15.31
N ARG A 377 17.15 28.16 15.10
CA ARG A 377 16.00 28.93 15.56
C ARG A 377 14.67 28.31 15.14
N LEU A 378 14.49 28.01 13.85
CA LEU A 378 13.23 27.45 13.36
C LEU A 378 13.05 25.99 13.80
N ARG A 379 14.13 25.21 13.97
CA ARG A 379 14.07 23.88 14.61
C ARG A 379 13.59 23.97 16.06
N ASP A 380 14.01 24.98 16.81
CA ASP A 380 13.55 25.20 18.20
C ASP A 380 12.06 25.62 18.24
N VAL A 381 11.63 26.48 17.31
CA VAL A 381 10.21 26.87 17.14
C VAL A 381 9.31 25.67 16.91
N ILE A 382 9.70 24.75 16.03
CA ILE A 382 8.91 23.53 15.78
C ILE A 382 9.15 22.42 16.81
N ASN A 383 10.00 22.66 17.81
CA ASN A 383 10.45 21.71 18.81
C ASN A 383 11.07 20.43 18.21
N LYS A 384 11.92 20.61 17.20
CA LYS A 384 12.76 19.53 16.65
C LYS A 384 14.10 19.56 17.36
N GLN A 385 14.29 18.61 18.28
CA GLN A 385 15.50 18.45 19.09
C GLN A 385 16.67 17.89 18.26
N VAL A 386 17.09 18.61 17.21
CA VAL A 386 18.24 18.27 16.38
C VAL A 386 19.11 19.52 16.26
N THR A 387 20.32 19.46 16.81
CA THR A 387 21.28 20.57 16.73
C THR A 387 22.05 20.55 15.42
N GLU A 388 22.74 21.65 15.09
CA GLU A 388 23.68 21.68 13.95
C GLU A 388 24.81 20.66 14.12
N GLU A 389 25.30 20.48 15.35
CA GLU A 389 26.33 19.50 15.69
C GLU A 389 25.84 18.06 15.48
N ASP A 390 24.60 17.76 15.88
CA ASP A 390 23.98 16.44 15.65
C ASP A 390 23.88 16.14 14.16
N PHE A 391 23.49 17.14 13.35
CA PHE A 391 23.41 17.02 11.91
C PHE A 391 24.78 16.72 11.27
N GLU A 392 25.81 17.50 11.60
CA GLU A 392 27.17 17.26 11.09
C GLU A 392 27.72 15.90 11.51
N ARG A 393 27.58 15.54 12.79
CA ARG A 393 28.04 14.25 13.32
C ARG A 393 27.37 13.09 12.58
N THR A 394 26.06 13.15 12.41
CA THR A 394 25.28 12.12 11.73
C THR A 394 25.70 11.96 10.27
N ILE A 395 25.92 13.07 9.54
CA ILE A 395 26.40 13.02 8.15
C ILE A 395 27.80 12.41 8.09
N ARG A 396 28.72 12.86 8.96
CA ARG A 396 30.08 12.34 9.01
C ARG A 396 30.08 10.83 9.19
N GLU A 397 29.34 10.33 10.18
CA GLU A 397 29.26 8.91 10.47
C GLU A 397 28.63 8.10 9.32
N ALA A 398 27.57 8.62 8.69
CA ALA A 398 26.92 7.94 7.57
C ALA A 398 27.88 7.76 6.39
N PHE A 399 28.59 8.82 5.97
CA PHE A 399 29.52 8.73 4.85
C PHE A 399 30.80 7.98 5.20
N SER A 400 31.35 8.15 6.40
CA SER A 400 32.49 7.35 6.89
C SER A 400 32.16 5.86 6.97
N SER A 401 30.90 5.51 7.16
CA SER A 401 30.41 4.12 7.14
C SER A 401 30.09 3.60 5.73
N GLY A 402 30.40 4.36 4.68
CA GLY A 402 30.33 3.92 3.28
C GLY A 402 28.98 4.09 2.59
N TRP A 403 28.01 4.81 3.18
CA TRP A 403 26.86 5.27 2.41
C TRP A 403 27.28 6.32 1.40
N LYS A 404 26.64 6.31 0.23
CA LYS A 404 26.89 7.29 -0.84
C LYS A 404 25.70 8.22 -1.10
N ARG A 405 24.52 7.86 -0.60
CA ARG A 405 23.28 8.58 -0.85
C ARG A 405 22.55 8.87 0.46
N LEU A 406 22.12 10.12 0.60
CA LEU A 406 21.39 10.62 1.75
C LEU A 406 20.15 11.39 1.27
N LYS A 407 18.98 11.09 1.83
CA LYS A 407 17.73 11.82 1.62
C LYS A 407 17.44 12.71 2.83
N LEU A 408 17.19 14.00 2.61
CA LEU A 408 16.86 14.99 3.63
C LEU A 408 15.41 15.46 3.46
N TYR A 409 14.66 15.49 4.56
CA TYR A 409 13.32 16.09 4.62
C TYR A 409 13.33 17.44 5.33
N TYR A 410 12.74 18.43 4.67
CA TYR A 410 12.50 19.77 5.21
C TYR A 410 11.04 20.18 5.00
N MET A 411 10.64 21.26 5.65
CA MET A 411 9.34 21.88 5.50
C MET A 411 9.52 23.38 5.22
N ILE A 412 8.56 23.96 4.52
CA ILE A 412 8.37 25.42 4.38
C ILE A 412 6.96 25.81 4.82
N GLY A 413 6.74 27.08 5.09
CA GLY A 413 5.46 27.59 5.59
C GLY A 413 5.28 27.40 7.10
N LEU A 414 6.38 27.24 7.84
CA LEU A 414 6.34 27.07 9.29
C LEU A 414 6.01 28.41 10.00
N PRO A 415 5.40 28.38 11.20
CA PRO A 415 5.16 29.59 11.98
C PRO A 415 6.46 30.34 12.29
N THR A 416 6.43 31.67 12.18
CA THR A 416 7.61 32.56 12.37
C THR A 416 8.74 32.39 11.35
N GLU A 417 8.55 31.60 10.29
CA GLU A 417 9.55 31.38 9.25
C GLU A 417 9.90 32.66 8.50
N THR A 418 11.19 32.88 8.29
CA THR A 418 11.75 33.98 7.51
C THR A 418 12.43 33.44 6.25
N GLU A 419 12.75 34.33 5.30
CA GLU A 419 13.54 33.99 4.12
C GLU A 419 14.91 33.38 4.49
N GLU A 420 15.55 33.87 5.57
CA GLU A 420 16.81 33.33 6.06
C GLU A 420 16.69 31.84 6.45
N ASP A 421 15.55 31.41 6.99
CA ASP A 421 15.36 30.00 7.34
C ASP A 421 15.26 29.09 6.12
N ILE A 422 14.60 29.58 5.07
CA ILE A 422 14.46 28.87 3.80
C ILE A 422 15.83 28.78 3.11
N GLU A 423 16.57 29.89 3.06
CA GLU A 423 17.96 29.89 2.60
C GLU A 423 18.86 28.98 3.44
N GLY A 424 18.56 28.90 4.75
CA GLY A 424 19.21 28.01 5.71
C GLY A 424 19.17 26.54 5.28
N ILE A 425 18.12 26.10 4.59
CA ILE A 425 18.04 24.75 4.02
C ILE A 425 19.18 24.52 3.03
N GLY A 426 19.42 25.48 2.13
CA GLY A 426 20.55 25.44 1.19
C GLY A 426 21.89 25.42 1.91
N LYS A 427 22.07 26.29 2.91
CA LYS A 427 23.30 26.36 3.72
C LYS A 427 23.59 25.03 4.43
N MET A 428 22.58 24.39 5.04
CA MET A 428 22.73 23.08 5.68
C MET A 428 23.07 21.98 4.67
N VAL A 429 22.48 21.99 3.48
CA VAL A 429 22.80 21.01 2.42
C VAL A 429 24.26 21.16 1.97
N ASP A 430 24.73 22.39 1.77
CA ASP A 430 26.11 22.68 1.39
C ASP A 430 27.11 22.30 2.49
N GLN A 431 26.77 22.58 3.75
CA GLN A 431 27.53 22.16 4.93
C GLN A 431 27.61 20.63 5.01
N GLY A 432 26.47 19.95 4.87
CA GLY A 432 26.39 18.49 4.83
C GLY A 432 27.24 17.89 3.70
N ALA A 433 27.21 18.49 2.50
CA ALA A 433 28.03 18.06 1.38
C ALA A 433 29.53 18.31 1.60
N ARG A 434 29.91 19.33 2.38
CA ARG A 434 31.30 19.57 2.79
C ARG A 434 31.76 18.50 3.77
N VAL A 435 30.98 18.22 4.81
CA VAL A 435 31.27 17.17 5.81
C VAL A 435 31.35 15.80 5.14
N ALA A 436 30.42 15.48 4.23
CA ALA A 436 30.43 14.24 3.47
C ALA A 436 31.70 14.08 2.61
N ARG A 437 32.15 15.15 1.92
CA ARG A 437 33.40 15.11 1.14
C ARG A 437 34.63 14.85 2.00
N GLN A 438 34.69 15.47 3.18
CA GLN A 438 35.76 15.22 4.14
C GLN A 438 35.75 13.78 4.63
N ALA A 439 34.56 13.24 4.96
CA ALA A 439 34.39 11.86 5.40
C ALA A 439 34.75 10.82 4.34
N LEU A 440 34.52 11.12 3.05
CA LEU A 440 34.85 10.24 1.92
C LEU A 440 36.29 10.41 1.39
N GLY A 441 37.00 11.46 1.80
CA GLY A 441 38.29 11.84 1.23
C GLY A 441 38.20 12.28 -0.25
N GLY A 442 37.02 12.70 -0.72
CA GLY A 442 36.76 12.98 -2.13
C GLY A 442 35.29 13.27 -2.43
N GLY A 443 34.91 13.24 -3.70
CA GLY A 443 33.51 13.40 -4.15
C GLY A 443 32.73 12.08 -4.24
N GLY A 444 31.48 12.15 -4.69
CA GLY A 444 30.63 10.97 -4.93
C GLY A 444 29.44 10.83 -3.98
N GLN A 445 29.26 11.78 -3.07
CA GLN A 445 28.08 11.93 -2.25
C GLN A 445 26.88 12.41 -3.08
N VAL A 446 25.70 11.83 -2.82
CA VAL A 446 24.44 12.19 -3.47
C VAL A 446 23.44 12.60 -2.40
N PHE A 447 23.00 13.85 -2.44
CA PHE A 447 21.93 14.36 -1.59
C PHE A 447 20.62 14.43 -2.38
N ASN A 448 19.55 13.92 -1.80
CA ASN A 448 18.19 14.10 -2.29
C ASN A 448 17.43 14.93 -1.24
N VAL A 449 17.02 16.14 -1.57
CA VAL A 449 16.30 17.03 -0.64
C VAL A 449 14.83 17.03 -1.04
N SER A 450 13.95 16.73 -0.09
CA SER A 450 12.50 16.70 -0.29
C SER A 450 11.85 17.67 0.68
N VAL A 451 11.06 18.61 0.16
CA VAL A 451 10.48 19.69 0.97
C VAL A 451 8.96 19.67 0.88
N SER A 452 8.27 19.62 2.02
CA SER A 452 6.81 19.76 2.08
C SER A 452 6.39 21.16 2.52
N SER A 453 5.17 21.55 2.17
CA SER A 453 4.53 22.74 2.75
C SER A 453 3.80 22.35 4.04
N LEU A 454 3.86 23.19 5.07
CA LEU A 454 3.11 22.96 6.29
C LEU A 454 1.60 22.99 5.99
N VAL A 455 0.94 21.90 6.32
CA VAL A 455 -0.52 21.84 6.47
C VAL A 455 -0.83 21.76 7.97
N PRO A 456 -1.36 22.84 8.59
CA PRO A 456 -1.74 22.78 10.00
C PRO A 456 -2.84 21.73 10.20
N LYS A 457 -2.64 20.80 11.14
CA LYS A 457 -3.57 19.69 11.41
C LYS A 457 -4.27 19.86 12.76
N ALA A 458 -5.53 19.42 12.84
CA ALA A 458 -6.27 19.28 14.09
C ALA A 458 -5.47 18.51 15.14
N HIS A 459 -5.62 18.85 16.43
CA HIS A 459 -4.91 18.19 17.54
C HIS A 459 -3.37 18.27 17.49
N SER A 460 -2.82 19.18 16.71
CA SER A 460 -1.39 19.56 16.79
C SER A 460 -1.25 20.92 17.48
N PRO A 461 -0.11 21.24 18.13
CA PRO A 461 0.14 22.59 18.62
C PRO A 461 0.05 23.67 17.53
N PHE A 462 0.22 23.31 16.25
CA PHE A 462 0.08 24.25 15.15
C PHE A 462 -1.36 24.38 14.62
N GLN A 463 -2.38 23.81 15.26
CA GLN A 463 -3.77 23.98 14.83
C GLN A 463 -4.26 25.45 14.82
N TRP A 464 -3.64 26.33 15.61
CA TRP A 464 -3.87 27.78 15.63
C TRP A 464 -3.17 28.54 14.49
N ALA A 465 -2.13 27.96 13.90
CA ALA A 465 -1.38 28.60 12.84
C ALA A 465 -2.26 28.80 11.60
N ARG A 466 -2.02 29.90 10.90
CA ARG A 466 -2.52 30.03 9.53
C ARG A 466 -1.75 29.05 8.64
N GLN A 467 -2.36 28.65 7.54
CA GLN A 467 -1.65 28.11 6.40
C GLN A 467 -1.25 29.26 5.49
N ASP A 468 -0.07 29.17 4.87
CA ASP A 468 0.32 30.10 3.82
C ASP A 468 -0.62 29.99 2.60
N SER A 469 -0.83 31.11 1.94
CA SER A 469 -1.56 31.16 0.67
C SER A 469 -0.78 30.48 -0.45
N LEU A 470 -1.46 30.16 -1.56
CA LEU A 470 -0.83 29.57 -2.74
C LEU A 470 0.37 30.40 -3.23
N ASP A 471 0.21 31.72 -3.36
CA ASP A 471 1.26 32.63 -3.82
C ASP A 471 2.46 32.67 -2.87
N GLU A 472 2.22 32.64 -1.55
CA GLU A 472 3.29 32.58 -0.56
C GLU A 472 4.05 31.25 -0.63
N ILE A 473 3.35 30.12 -0.77
CA ILE A 473 3.99 28.81 -0.94
C ILE A 473 4.86 28.81 -2.20
N LEU A 474 4.33 29.29 -3.34
CA LEU A 474 5.07 29.37 -4.59
C LEU A 474 6.29 30.28 -4.48
N SER A 475 6.16 31.43 -3.83
CA SER A 475 7.27 32.35 -3.56
C SER A 475 8.38 31.69 -2.74
N LYS A 476 8.01 30.98 -1.66
CA LYS A 476 8.96 30.24 -0.81
C LYS A 476 9.63 29.09 -1.56
N GLN A 477 8.91 28.40 -2.43
CA GLN A 477 9.49 27.38 -3.31
C GLN A 477 10.50 27.99 -4.29
N GLU A 478 10.29 29.21 -4.79
CA GLU A 478 11.26 29.90 -5.63
C GLU A 478 12.54 30.28 -4.87
N ILE A 479 12.41 30.73 -3.62
CA ILE A 479 13.57 30.97 -2.74
C ILE A 479 14.36 29.66 -2.58
N LEU A 480 13.68 28.58 -2.17
CA LEU A 480 14.28 27.26 -1.99
C LEU A 480 15.04 26.76 -3.25
N LYS A 481 14.46 26.92 -4.45
CA LYS A 481 15.09 26.53 -5.73
C LYS A 481 16.38 27.31 -6.01
N ARG A 482 16.47 28.56 -5.54
CA ARG A 482 17.66 29.40 -5.67
C ARG A 482 18.71 29.06 -4.60
N SER A 483 18.27 28.69 -3.41
CA SER A 483 19.15 28.37 -2.27
C SER A 483 19.83 27.00 -2.39
N VAL A 484 19.18 25.99 -2.99
CA VAL A 484 19.74 24.63 -3.10
C VAL A 484 20.43 24.44 -4.45
N SER A 485 21.76 24.32 -4.43
CA SER A 485 22.54 24.08 -5.65
C SER A 485 22.24 22.71 -6.29
N ARG A 486 21.82 22.72 -7.56
CA ARG A 486 21.61 21.49 -8.37
C ARG A 486 22.87 20.65 -8.56
N LYS A 487 24.06 21.22 -8.33
CA LYS A 487 25.34 20.49 -8.36
C LYS A 487 25.56 19.66 -7.10
N VAL A 488 24.87 19.99 -6.01
CA VAL A 488 25.05 19.40 -4.68
C VAL A 488 23.94 18.41 -4.35
N ALA A 489 22.69 18.74 -4.66
CA ALA A 489 21.53 17.92 -4.34
C ALA A 489 20.47 17.89 -5.44
N LYS A 490 19.75 16.77 -5.52
CA LYS A 490 18.48 16.68 -6.25
C LYS A 490 17.37 17.18 -5.34
N LEU A 491 16.72 18.28 -5.73
CA LEU A 491 15.61 18.87 -5.00
C LEU A 491 14.26 18.36 -5.54
N SER A 492 13.35 18.01 -4.64
CA SER A 492 11.92 17.76 -4.89
C SER A 492 11.08 18.48 -3.85
N TRP A 493 9.88 18.92 -4.22
CA TRP A 493 8.96 19.59 -3.29
C TRP A 493 7.51 19.15 -3.55
N HIS A 494 6.65 19.31 -2.54
CA HIS A 494 5.22 19.04 -2.67
C HIS A 494 4.54 20.06 -3.59
N ASP A 495 3.48 19.60 -4.24
CA ASP A 495 2.60 20.45 -5.01
C ASP A 495 1.85 21.44 -4.08
N ALA A 496 1.89 22.72 -4.45
CA ALA A 496 1.32 23.79 -3.64
C ALA A 496 -0.21 23.76 -3.65
N GLU A 497 -0.81 23.43 -4.80
CA GLU A 497 -2.26 23.37 -4.97
C GLU A 497 -2.87 22.22 -4.16
N VAL A 498 -2.21 21.04 -4.17
CA VAL A 498 -2.57 19.91 -3.32
C VAL A 498 -2.54 20.31 -1.85
N SER A 499 -1.48 21.00 -1.41
CA SER A 499 -1.31 21.42 -0.02
C SER A 499 -2.44 22.37 0.43
N VAL A 500 -2.91 23.26 -0.45
CA VAL A 500 -4.03 24.17 -0.18
C VAL A 500 -5.32 23.39 0.05
N VAL A 501 -5.66 22.45 -0.83
CA VAL A 501 -6.88 21.63 -0.69
C VAL A 501 -6.79 20.75 0.55
N GLU A 502 -5.64 20.13 0.80
CA GLU A 502 -5.41 19.31 1.98
C GLU A 502 -5.65 20.10 3.28
N GLY A 503 -5.18 21.35 3.35
CA GLY A 503 -5.37 22.18 4.52
C GLY A 503 -6.80 22.65 4.75
N VAL A 504 -7.56 22.87 3.67
CA VAL A 504 -9.01 23.12 3.75
C VAL A 504 -9.71 21.90 4.36
N LEU A 505 -9.44 20.70 3.84
CA LEU A 505 -10.06 19.47 4.31
C LEU A 505 -9.64 19.12 5.74
N ALA A 506 -8.35 19.18 6.05
CA ALA A 506 -7.82 18.78 7.35
C ALA A 506 -8.27 19.66 8.52
N ARG A 507 -8.63 20.92 8.23
CA ARG A 507 -9.11 21.91 9.21
C ARG A 507 -10.59 22.25 9.04
N GLY A 508 -11.29 21.48 8.21
CA GLY A 508 -12.65 21.73 7.79
C GLY A 508 -13.70 21.45 8.84
N ASP A 509 -14.91 21.95 8.59
CA ASP A 509 -16.13 21.63 9.33
C ASP A 509 -17.14 20.86 8.46
N ARG A 510 -18.29 20.51 9.04
CA ARG A 510 -19.35 19.70 8.42
C ARG A 510 -19.83 20.20 7.06
N ARG A 511 -19.70 21.50 6.78
CA ARG A 511 -20.13 22.10 5.51
C ARG A 511 -19.26 21.63 4.34
N LEU A 512 -18.01 21.21 4.58
CA LEU A 512 -17.13 20.69 3.53
C LEU A 512 -17.60 19.37 2.93
N ALA A 513 -18.49 18.63 3.58
CA ALA A 513 -19.11 17.46 2.96
C ALA A 513 -19.80 17.84 1.63
N ASN A 514 -20.41 19.04 1.56
CA ASN A 514 -21.00 19.53 0.31
C ASN A 514 -19.95 19.78 -0.77
N VAL A 515 -18.78 20.29 -0.40
CA VAL A 515 -17.67 20.56 -1.31
C VAL A 515 -17.06 19.25 -1.83
N ILE A 516 -16.82 18.28 -0.95
CA ILE A 516 -16.31 16.96 -1.33
C ILE A 516 -17.27 16.26 -2.29
N GLU A 517 -18.56 16.27 -1.98
CA GLU A 517 -19.59 15.72 -2.87
C GLU A 517 -19.65 16.46 -4.20
N GLN A 518 -19.53 17.79 -4.20
CA GLN A 518 -19.55 18.57 -5.43
C GLN A 518 -18.29 18.36 -6.28
N ALA A 519 -17.09 18.32 -5.69
CA ALA A 519 -15.86 18.00 -6.39
C ALA A 519 -15.94 16.60 -7.04
N TRP A 520 -16.45 15.61 -6.30
CA TRP A 520 -16.71 14.28 -6.83
C TRP A 520 -17.71 14.28 -7.99
N ARG A 521 -18.81 15.03 -7.92
CA ARG A 521 -19.78 15.17 -9.03
C ARG A 521 -19.17 15.85 -10.25
N LEU A 522 -18.25 16.79 -10.05
CA LEU A 522 -17.53 17.46 -11.13
C LEU A 522 -16.45 16.59 -11.79
N GLY A 523 -16.07 15.47 -11.16
CA GLY A 523 -15.17 14.46 -11.73
C GLY A 523 -13.91 14.17 -10.90
N SER A 524 -13.70 14.82 -9.75
CA SER A 524 -12.54 14.57 -8.90
C SER A 524 -12.51 13.13 -8.40
N ARG A 525 -11.41 12.42 -8.65
CA ARG A 525 -11.13 11.04 -8.25
C ARG A 525 -9.63 10.91 -8.03
N PHE A 526 -9.23 10.11 -7.04
CA PHE A 526 -7.82 9.83 -6.77
C PHE A 526 -6.99 11.12 -6.59
N ASP A 527 -7.50 12.09 -5.85
CA ASP A 527 -6.87 13.41 -5.67
C ASP A 527 -5.50 13.37 -4.97
N ALA A 528 -5.14 12.23 -4.36
CA ALA A 528 -3.80 11.96 -3.84
C ALA A 528 -2.74 11.68 -4.94
N TRP A 529 -3.17 11.40 -6.17
CA TRP A 529 -2.30 11.06 -7.30
C TRP A 529 -2.07 12.29 -8.19
N THR A 530 -0.80 12.66 -8.38
CA THR A 530 -0.42 13.89 -9.07
C THR A 530 -0.94 13.99 -10.51
N ASP A 531 -1.07 12.86 -11.21
CA ASP A 531 -1.60 12.78 -12.57
C ASP A 531 -3.14 12.81 -12.66
N ARG A 532 -3.82 12.84 -11.50
CA ARG A 532 -5.28 12.81 -11.38
C ARG A 532 -5.85 14.05 -10.68
N PHE A 533 -5.07 14.68 -9.82
CA PHE A 533 -5.48 15.88 -9.10
C PHE A 533 -5.78 17.05 -10.06
N ASP A 534 -6.94 17.67 -9.88
CA ASP A 534 -7.36 18.87 -10.61
C ASP A 534 -7.80 19.96 -9.62
N PHE A 535 -6.94 20.96 -9.42
CA PHE A 535 -7.20 22.07 -8.52
C PHE A 535 -8.42 22.91 -8.94
N GLY A 536 -8.66 23.04 -10.25
CA GLY A 536 -9.78 23.81 -10.80
C GLY A 536 -11.14 23.25 -10.38
N LEU A 537 -11.28 21.92 -10.33
CA LEU A 537 -12.49 21.25 -9.86
C LEU A 537 -12.79 21.57 -8.38
N TRP A 538 -11.75 21.57 -7.54
CA TRP A 538 -11.90 21.91 -6.11
C TRP A 538 -12.27 23.37 -5.89
N MET A 539 -11.62 24.30 -6.60
CA MET A 539 -11.95 25.72 -6.50
C MET A 539 -13.38 26.00 -6.97
N ARG A 540 -13.81 25.33 -8.05
CA ARG A 540 -15.20 25.40 -8.53
C ARG A 540 -16.19 24.83 -7.51
N ALA A 541 -15.89 23.68 -6.91
CA ALA A 541 -16.74 23.08 -5.89
C ALA A 541 -16.91 23.97 -4.65
N LEU A 542 -15.82 24.60 -4.18
CA LEU A 542 -15.85 25.59 -3.10
C LEU A 542 -16.73 26.79 -3.45
N ALA A 543 -16.55 27.36 -4.64
CA ALA A 543 -17.33 28.49 -5.11
C ALA A 543 -18.84 28.16 -5.23
N GLU A 544 -19.19 27.02 -5.81
CA GLU A 544 -20.58 26.56 -5.93
C GLU A 544 -21.22 26.29 -4.57
N CYS A 545 -20.44 25.84 -3.58
CA CYS A 545 -20.87 25.67 -2.20
C CYS A 545 -20.79 26.95 -1.35
N ARG A 546 -20.36 28.08 -1.93
CA ARG A 546 -20.16 29.38 -1.25
C ARG A 546 -19.24 29.29 -0.03
N LEU A 547 -18.17 28.52 -0.16
CA LEU A 547 -17.12 28.38 0.84
C LEU A 547 -15.79 28.89 0.28
N ASP A 548 -14.93 29.39 1.15
CA ASP A 548 -13.68 30.05 0.77
C ASP A 548 -12.47 29.36 1.41
N VAL A 549 -11.42 29.16 0.62
CA VAL A 549 -10.12 28.67 1.09
C VAL A 549 -9.58 29.54 2.20
N ALA A 550 -9.69 30.88 2.07
CA ALA A 550 -9.12 31.80 3.04
C ALA A 550 -9.74 31.63 4.44
N PHE A 551 -11.03 31.29 4.50
CA PHE A 551 -11.70 30.99 5.76
C PHE A 551 -11.06 29.78 6.46
N TYR A 552 -10.81 28.67 5.76
CA TYR A 552 -10.22 27.48 6.38
C TYR A 552 -8.70 27.59 6.59
N ALA A 553 -8.01 28.41 5.80
CA ALA A 553 -6.57 28.64 5.89
C ALA A 553 -6.16 29.64 6.99
N ARG A 554 -7.08 30.47 7.49
CA ARG A 554 -6.77 31.53 8.47
C ARG A 554 -6.11 31.03 9.76
N GLY A 555 -5.44 31.96 10.46
CA GLY A 555 -5.04 31.76 11.85
C GLY A 555 -6.27 31.80 12.76
N ARG A 556 -6.27 30.99 13.82
CA ARG A 556 -7.43 30.85 14.70
C ARG A 556 -7.16 31.46 16.07
N GLY A 557 -8.21 31.96 16.72
CA GLY A 557 -8.12 32.60 18.03
C GLY A 557 -7.91 31.61 19.18
N ASP A 558 -7.31 32.08 20.28
CA ASP A 558 -7.07 31.27 21.48
C ASP A 558 -8.37 30.72 22.08
N ASP A 559 -9.48 31.47 21.99
CA ASP A 559 -10.80 31.12 22.54
C ASP A 559 -11.79 30.63 21.47
N GLU A 560 -11.36 30.52 20.21
CA GLU A 560 -12.20 30.00 19.12
C GLU A 560 -12.49 28.51 19.35
N LEU A 561 -13.75 28.12 19.12
CA LEU A 561 -14.17 26.72 19.14
C LEU A 561 -13.89 26.06 17.80
N PHE A 562 -13.14 24.95 17.81
CA PHE A 562 -12.78 24.25 16.58
C PHE A 562 -13.82 23.20 16.18
N PRO A 563 -13.94 22.87 14.87
CA PRO A 563 -14.88 21.86 14.40
C PRO A 563 -14.75 20.50 15.10
N TRP A 564 -13.53 20.14 15.49
CA TRP A 564 -13.19 18.90 16.18
C TRP A 564 -13.17 19.02 17.71
N GLU A 565 -13.65 20.11 18.33
CA GLU A 565 -13.53 20.29 19.79
C GLU A 565 -14.31 19.24 20.61
N HIS A 566 -15.36 18.67 20.03
CA HIS A 566 -16.13 17.58 20.65
C HIS A 566 -15.45 16.20 20.52
N ILE A 567 -14.27 16.14 19.89
CA ILE A 567 -13.42 14.96 19.74
C ILE A 567 -12.14 15.18 20.54
N SER A 568 -11.78 14.25 21.41
CA SER A 568 -10.53 14.31 22.17
C SER A 568 -9.45 13.51 21.45
N GLY A 569 -8.39 14.19 20.96
CA GLY A 569 -7.17 13.52 20.49
C GLY A 569 -6.30 12.93 21.62
N GLY A 570 -6.70 13.11 22.89
CA GLY A 570 -5.97 12.71 24.09
C GLY A 570 -5.16 13.86 24.72
N ALA A 571 -4.34 14.56 23.94
CA ALA A 571 -3.61 15.72 24.46
C ALA A 571 -4.56 16.89 24.76
N SER A 572 -4.48 17.44 25.99
CA SER A 572 -5.38 18.51 26.41
C SER A 572 -5.20 19.80 25.59
N ARG A 573 -6.31 20.50 25.34
CA ARG A 573 -6.31 21.82 24.66
C ARG A 573 -5.34 22.80 25.30
N ARG A 574 -5.31 22.85 26.64
CA ARG A 574 -4.39 23.69 27.42
C ARG A 574 -2.93 23.40 27.10
N PHE A 575 -2.55 22.12 27.03
CA PHE A 575 -1.20 21.71 26.69
C PHE A 575 -0.84 22.12 25.25
N LEU A 576 -1.73 21.88 24.28
CA LEU A 576 -1.50 22.25 22.89
C LEU A 576 -1.31 23.77 22.74
N LEU A 577 -2.10 24.57 23.46
CA LEU A 577 -2.00 26.03 23.45
C LEU A 577 -0.70 26.53 24.12
N ASP A 578 -0.27 25.91 25.23
CA ASP A 578 1.03 26.19 25.84
C ASP A 578 2.18 25.92 24.86
N GLN A 579 2.10 24.82 24.12
CA GLN A 579 3.09 24.49 23.08
C GLN A 579 3.06 25.48 21.91
N TRP A 580 1.89 25.95 21.48
CA TRP A 580 1.75 27.02 20.49
C TRP A 580 2.46 28.30 20.95
N ARG A 581 2.20 28.75 22.18
CA ARG A 581 2.83 29.96 22.74
C ARG A 581 4.34 29.83 22.86
N LYS A 582 4.83 28.67 23.32
CA LYS A 582 6.28 28.38 23.34
C LYS A 582 6.91 28.39 21.95
N ALA A 583 6.17 27.99 20.91
CA ALA A 583 6.66 28.08 19.53
C ALA A 583 6.90 29.53 19.11
N LEU A 584 5.95 30.43 19.40
CA LEU A 584 6.08 31.85 19.10
C LEU A 584 7.25 32.51 19.84
N GLU A 585 7.58 32.00 21.03
CA GLU A 585 8.72 32.44 21.84
C GLU A 585 10.04 31.75 21.49
N GLY A 586 10.05 30.74 20.60
CA GLY A 586 11.23 29.93 20.29
C GLY A 586 11.72 29.05 21.44
N ARG A 587 10.88 28.78 22.46
CA ARG A 587 11.24 27.91 23.59
C ARG A 587 10.99 26.45 23.25
N THR A 588 11.90 25.56 23.63
CA THR A 588 11.77 24.11 23.41
C THR A 588 11.03 23.43 24.57
N THR A 589 10.68 22.16 24.39
CA THR A 589 10.11 21.28 25.41
C THR A 589 10.78 19.91 25.30
N GLY A 590 11.24 19.39 26.45
CA GLY A 590 11.96 18.13 26.57
C GLY A 590 11.14 16.87 26.29
N ASP A 591 11.81 15.72 26.22
CA ASP A 591 11.17 14.41 26.05
C ASP A 591 10.79 13.80 27.41
N CYS A 592 9.48 13.65 27.66
CA CYS A 592 8.97 13.13 28.93
C CYS A 592 9.29 11.65 29.22
N ARG A 593 9.91 10.90 28.29
CA ARG A 593 10.43 9.55 28.59
C ARG A 593 11.71 9.56 29.40
N PHE A 594 12.55 10.56 29.18
CA PHE A 594 13.91 10.62 29.74
C PHE A 594 14.11 11.80 30.70
N GLU A 595 13.24 12.81 30.60
CA GLU A 595 13.28 14.00 31.44
C GLU A 595 12.07 14.01 32.40
N SER A 596 11.34 15.13 32.45
CA SER A 596 10.19 15.34 33.32
C SER A 596 8.87 15.31 32.55
N CYS A 597 7.79 14.95 33.24
CA CYS A 597 6.44 14.95 32.66
C CYS A 597 6.07 16.35 32.15
N THR A 598 5.59 16.43 30.92
CA THR A 598 5.18 17.69 30.27
C THR A 598 3.71 18.05 30.51
N ALA A 599 3.02 17.28 31.38
CA ALA A 599 1.63 17.49 31.79
C ALA A 599 0.63 17.62 30.62
N CYS A 600 0.79 16.80 29.57
CA CYS A 600 -0.09 16.84 28.41
C CYS A 600 -1.53 16.37 28.66
N GLY A 601 -1.78 15.68 29.78
CA GLY A 601 -3.09 15.16 30.17
C GLY A 601 -3.44 13.78 29.64
N VAL A 602 -2.50 13.10 28.96
CA VAL A 602 -2.72 11.77 28.38
C VAL A 602 -2.51 10.63 29.38
N CYS A 603 -1.46 10.73 30.21
CA CYS A 603 -1.09 9.68 31.18
C CYS A 603 -1.88 9.82 32.50
N GLY A 604 -2.06 8.73 33.23
CA GLY A 604 -2.66 8.72 34.58
C GLY A 604 -4.11 8.23 34.68
N SER A 605 -4.76 7.87 33.58
CA SER A 605 -6.11 7.27 33.52
C SER A 605 -6.08 5.80 33.11
N GLY A 606 -5.10 5.04 33.59
CA GLY A 606 -4.92 3.62 33.26
C GLY A 606 -4.07 3.34 32.01
N VAL A 607 -3.51 4.38 31.38
CA VAL A 607 -2.56 4.26 30.26
C VAL A 607 -1.35 5.15 30.54
N ASP A 608 -0.15 4.58 30.45
CA ASP A 608 1.12 5.27 30.70
C ASP A 608 2.17 4.92 29.64
N ASN A 609 3.34 5.55 29.71
CA ASN A 609 4.47 5.13 28.87
C ASN A 609 4.92 3.72 29.29
N VAL A 610 5.04 2.81 28.33
CA VAL A 610 5.54 1.44 28.53
C VAL A 610 6.80 1.28 27.71
N LEU A 611 7.95 1.09 28.37
CA LEU A 611 9.25 0.86 27.77
C LEU A 611 9.77 -0.52 28.18
N HIS A 612 10.47 -1.21 27.29
CA HIS A 612 11.12 -2.49 27.59
C HIS A 612 12.64 -2.30 27.68
N GLU A 613 13.18 -2.41 28.89
CA GLU A 613 14.63 -2.31 29.12
C GLU A 613 15.41 -3.35 28.30
N ALA A 614 16.49 -2.90 27.67
CA ALA A 614 17.50 -3.78 27.11
C ALA A 614 18.57 -4.06 28.18
N GLU A 615 19.00 -5.31 28.34
CA GLU A 615 20.29 -5.59 28.99
C GLU A 615 21.43 -4.98 28.13
N GLU A 616 21.77 -3.70 28.39
CA GLU A 616 22.71 -2.90 27.58
C GLU A 616 24.07 -3.60 27.32
N ARG A 617 24.53 -4.39 28.30
CA ARG A 617 25.81 -5.12 28.21
C ARG A 617 25.80 -6.21 27.14
N ARG A 618 24.68 -6.93 26.99
CA ARG A 618 24.53 -8.03 26.02
C ARG A 618 24.27 -7.49 24.61
N ALA A 619 23.49 -6.41 24.50
CA ALA A 619 23.14 -5.77 23.22
C ALA A 619 24.37 -5.19 22.49
N THR A 620 25.32 -4.61 23.22
CA THR A 620 26.54 -4.02 22.65
C THR A 620 27.53 -5.07 22.13
N GLU A 621 27.62 -6.23 22.79
CA GLU A 621 28.40 -7.39 22.33
C GLU A 621 27.73 -8.06 21.12
N LEU A 622 26.42 -8.30 21.18
CA LEU A 622 25.63 -8.93 20.11
C LEU A 622 25.54 -8.11 18.82
N ALA A 623 25.69 -6.78 18.89
CA ALA A 623 25.71 -5.88 17.72
C ALA A 623 27.09 -5.78 17.05
N ARG A 624 28.18 -6.16 17.75
CA ARG A 624 29.56 -6.15 17.21
C ARG A 624 29.90 -7.38 16.39
N GLU A 625 29.47 -8.57 16.82
CA GLU A 625 29.78 -9.84 16.12
C GLU A 625 29.29 -9.94 14.65
N PRO A 626 28.10 -9.43 14.25
CA PRO A 626 27.64 -9.51 12.87
C PRO A 626 28.47 -8.65 11.91
N ALA A 627 29.15 -7.61 12.42
CA ALA A 627 30.03 -6.76 11.62
C ALA A 627 31.36 -7.45 11.27
N GLU A 628 31.79 -8.43 12.07
CA GLU A 628 33.03 -9.19 11.86
C GLU A 628 32.84 -10.43 10.96
N ARG A 629 31.62 -10.99 10.88
CA ARG A 629 31.24 -12.02 9.88
C ARG A 629 31.03 -11.43 8.48
N GLY A 630 31.94 -10.55 8.07
CA GLY A 630 31.96 -9.96 6.74
C GLY A 630 32.05 -11.04 5.64
N LYS A 631 31.09 -11.00 4.72
CA LYS A 631 30.96 -11.85 3.52
C LYS A 631 30.66 -13.31 3.82
N THR A 632 29.44 -13.62 4.28
CA THR A 632 28.91 -14.98 4.08
C THR A 632 28.89 -15.25 2.57
N GLN A 633 29.76 -16.17 2.11
CA GLN A 633 29.77 -16.58 0.71
C GLN A 633 28.46 -17.31 0.43
N ALA A 634 27.67 -16.80 -0.52
CA ALA A 634 26.51 -17.51 -1.01
C ALA A 634 26.93 -18.94 -1.37
N LYS A 635 26.25 -19.94 -0.79
CA LYS A 635 26.52 -21.34 -1.11
C LYS A 635 26.39 -21.51 -2.65
N PRO A 636 27.39 -22.12 -3.31
CA PRO A 636 27.36 -22.25 -4.76
C PRO A 636 26.17 -23.13 -5.17
N ALA A 637 25.56 -22.79 -6.30
CA ALA A 637 24.58 -23.66 -6.95
C ALA A 637 25.27 -24.99 -7.32
N ARG A 638 24.66 -26.10 -6.92
CA ARG A 638 25.15 -27.46 -7.21
C ARG A 638 24.22 -28.22 -8.15
N HIS A 639 22.92 -27.92 -8.08
CA HIS A 639 21.89 -28.60 -8.85
C HIS A 639 21.02 -27.58 -9.58
N ARG A 640 20.48 -27.99 -10.73
CA ARG A 640 19.49 -27.22 -11.48
C ARG A 640 18.22 -28.06 -11.58
N LEU A 641 17.17 -27.60 -10.92
CA LEU A 641 15.86 -28.24 -10.95
C LEU A 641 14.99 -27.53 -11.99
N ARG A 642 14.51 -28.28 -12.98
CA ARG A 642 13.53 -27.82 -13.96
C ARG A 642 12.14 -28.21 -13.48
N LEU A 643 11.26 -27.22 -13.35
CA LEU A 643 9.85 -27.39 -12.99
C LEU A 643 8.98 -27.13 -14.21
N CYS A 644 8.01 -28.02 -14.44
CA CYS A 644 6.87 -27.81 -15.31
C CYS A 644 5.67 -27.43 -14.44
N TYR A 645 4.98 -26.33 -14.76
CA TYR A 645 3.82 -25.86 -14.01
C TYR A 645 2.69 -25.40 -14.95
N ALA A 646 1.46 -25.34 -14.42
CA ALA A 646 0.31 -24.76 -15.09
C ALA A 646 -0.03 -23.40 -14.46
N LYS A 647 -0.56 -22.47 -15.26
CA LYS A 647 -1.10 -21.16 -14.87
C LYS A 647 -2.51 -21.02 -15.44
N ARG A 648 -3.53 -21.14 -14.58
CA ARG A 648 -4.94 -21.29 -14.98
C ARG A 648 -5.89 -20.42 -14.15
N GLY A 649 -7.15 -20.38 -14.56
CA GLY A 649 -8.21 -19.65 -13.84
C GLY A 649 -7.92 -18.16 -13.71
N PRO A 650 -8.28 -17.52 -12.58
CA PRO A 650 -8.03 -16.09 -12.34
C PRO A 650 -6.55 -15.71 -12.47
N LEU A 651 -5.62 -16.61 -12.15
CA LEU A 651 -4.18 -16.33 -12.17
C LEU A 651 -3.63 -16.04 -13.57
N ARG A 652 -4.36 -16.37 -14.65
CA ARG A 652 -3.99 -16.02 -16.03
C ARG A 652 -3.80 -14.51 -16.24
N PHE A 653 -4.45 -13.69 -15.43
CA PHE A 653 -4.35 -12.23 -15.46
C PHE A 653 -3.13 -11.67 -14.71
N LEU A 654 -2.33 -12.52 -14.07
CA LEU A 654 -1.02 -12.11 -13.56
C LEU A 654 -0.05 -11.86 -14.72
N SER A 655 0.73 -10.80 -14.61
CA SER A 655 1.92 -10.55 -15.42
C SER A 655 3.04 -11.54 -15.08
N HIS A 656 4.06 -11.56 -15.94
CA HIS A 656 5.23 -12.42 -15.72
C HIS A 656 5.96 -12.11 -14.40
N LEU A 657 6.08 -10.82 -14.03
CA LEU A 657 6.76 -10.41 -12.80
C LEU A 657 6.00 -10.86 -11.55
N GLU A 658 4.68 -10.75 -11.55
CA GLU A 658 3.82 -11.17 -10.43
C GLU A 658 3.87 -12.69 -10.23
N VAL A 659 3.87 -13.47 -11.32
CA VAL A 659 4.10 -14.93 -11.25
C VAL A 659 5.50 -15.25 -10.71
N ALA A 660 6.53 -14.52 -11.16
CA ALA A 660 7.89 -14.74 -10.71
C ALA A 660 8.05 -14.47 -9.21
N HIS A 661 7.53 -13.34 -8.71
CA HIS A 661 7.53 -13.03 -7.27
C HIS A 661 6.72 -14.07 -6.48
N GLY A 662 5.57 -14.48 -7.00
CA GLY A 662 4.75 -15.55 -6.42
C GLY A 662 5.51 -16.86 -6.25
N MET A 663 6.23 -17.29 -7.29
CA MET A 663 7.06 -18.49 -7.30
C MET A 663 8.24 -18.37 -6.35
N GLU A 664 8.95 -17.24 -6.31
CA GLU A 664 10.05 -17.02 -5.37
C GLU A 664 9.59 -17.15 -3.91
N ARG A 665 8.44 -16.55 -3.57
CA ARG A 665 7.84 -16.69 -2.22
C ARG A 665 7.40 -18.12 -1.94
N ALA A 666 6.82 -18.82 -2.91
CA ALA A 666 6.44 -20.22 -2.79
C ALA A 666 7.65 -21.13 -2.53
N VAL A 667 8.76 -20.94 -3.25
CA VAL A 667 10.03 -21.67 -3.05
C VAL A 667 10.56 -21.47 -1.62
N ARG A 668 10.46 -20.25 -1.09
CA ARG A 668 10.83 -19.93 0.29
C ARG A 668 9.91 -20.61 1.32
N ARG A 669 8.59 -20.55 1.14
CA ARG A 669 7.61 -21.21 2.02
C ARG A 669 7.76 -22.73 2.02
N ALA A 670 8.05 -23.32 0.85
CA ALA A 670 8.32 -24.75 0.70
C ALA A 670 9.66 -25.19 1.34
N GLY A 671 10.48 -24.25 1.84
CA GLY A 671 11.76 -24.55 2.49
C GLY A 671 12.75 -25.24 1.55
N LEU A 672 12.74 -24.90 0.25
CA LEU A 672 13.65 -25.49 -0.71
C LEU A 672 15.07 -24.91 -0.56
N PRO A 673 16.13 -25.72 -0.77
CA PRO A 673 17.52 -25.29 -0.60
C PRO A 673 18.00 -24.49 -1.82
N PHE A 674 17.47 -23.29 -2.03
CA PHE A 674 17.81 -22.46 -3.20
C PHE A 674 19.16 -21.75 -3.05
N SER A 675 19.80 -21.50 -4.18
CA SER A 675 21.01 -20.67 -4.27
C SER A 675 20.66 -19.21 -4.57
N VAL A 676 21.53 -18.31 -4.11
CA VAL A 676 21.38 -16.87 -4.32
C VAL A 676 22.53 -16.28 -5.12
N SER A 677 22.31 -15.14 -5.78
CA SER A 677 23.37 -14.38 -6.44
C SER A 677 24.38 -13.82 -5.43
N GLY A 678 25.63 -13.66 -5.86
CA GLY A 678 26.62 -12.91 -5.06
C GLY A 678 26.32 -11.40 -5.07
N GLY A 679 26.91 -10.69 -4.12
CA GLY A 679 26.82 -9.22 -4.02
C GLY A 679 25.89 -8.73 -2.90
N PHE A 680 25.66 -7.42 -2.87
CA PHE A 680 24.94 -6.74 -1.78
C PHE A 680 23.42 -7.00 -1.77
N SER A 681 22.87 -7.72 -2.75
CA SER A 681 21.45 -8.09 -2.82
C SER A 681 21.33 -9.49 -3.44
N PRO A 682 21.46 -10.54 -2.61
CA PRO A 682 21.34 -11.92 -3.05
C PRO A 682 19.90 -12.14 -3.52
N LYS A 683 19.74 -12.34 -4.84
CA LYS A 683 18.48 -12.76 -5.44
C LYS A 683 18.49 -14.25 -5.65
N MET A 684 17.34 -14.89 -5.48
CA MET A 684 17.18 -16.29 -5.86
C MET A 684 17.52 -16.46 -7.34
N ARG A 685 18.28 -17.49 -7.66
CA ARG A 685 18.64 -17.79 -9.05
C ARG A 685 17.56 -18.66 -9.69
N ILE A 686 16.58 -17.99 -10.29
CA ILE A 686 15.54 -18.62 -11.12
C ILE A 686 15.66 -18.12 -12.56
N SER A 687 15.51 -19.02 -13.53
CA SER A 687 15.35 -18.70 -14.95
C SER A 687 13.96 -19.15 -15.40
N TYR A 688 13.23 -18.31 -16.12
CA TYR A 688 11.90 -18.64 -16.61
C TYR A 688 11.90 -18.92 -18.12
N ALA A 689 10.93 -19.71 -18.57
CA ALA A 689 10.57 -19.82 -19.98
C ALA A 689 10.07 -18.47 -20.55
N PRO A 690 9.97 -18.33 -21.88
CA PRO A 690 9.41 -17.12 -22.49
C PRO A 690 8.06 -16.73 -21.87
N PRO A 691 7.85 -15.44 -21.53
CA PRO A 691 6.71 -15.01 -20.73
C PRO A 691 5.39 -15.30 -21.45
N LEU A 692 4.37 -15.59 -20.65
CA LEU A 692 2.99 -15.71 -21.12
C LEU A 692 2.32 -14.32 -21.09
N PRO A 693 1.57 -13.91 -22.13
CA PRO A 693 0.80 -12.67 -22.10
C PRO A 693 -0.22 -12.62 -20.95
N VAL A 694 -0.48 -11.42 -20.43
CA VAL A 694 -1.56 -11.20 -19.45
C VAL A 694 -2.90 -11.57 -20.08
N GLY A 695 -3.71 -12.36 -19.36
CA GLY A 695 -5.00 -12.87 -19.84
C GLY A 695 -4.92 -14.25 -20.50
N ALA A 696 -3.73 -14.72 -20.87
CA ALA A 696 -3.54 -16.07 -21.38
C ALA A 696 -3.25 -17.08 -20.25
N ALA A 697 -3.81 -18.28 -20.37
CA ALA A 697 -3.51 -19.43 -19.53
C ALA A 697 -2.36 -20.27 -20.12
N GLY A 698 -1.71 -21.09 -19.31
CA GLY A 698 -0.67 -22.01 -19.74
C GLY A 698 -0.78 -23.33 -18.99
N ILE A 699 -0.58 -24.47 -19.66
CA ILE A 699 -0.69 -25.80 -19.01
C ILE A 699 0.65 -26.51 -18.86
N ARG A 700 1.68 -26.09 -19.60
CA ARG A 700 3.06 -26.61 -19.54
C ARG A 700 4.06 -25.47 -19.67
N GLU A 701 4.16 -24.70 -18.59
CA GLU A 701 5.11 -23.62 -18.41
C GLU A 701 6.35 -24.11 -17.68
N TYR A 702 7.51 -23.50 -17.90
CA TYR A 702 8.77 -24.00 -17.34
C TYR A 702 9.56 -22.92 -16.59
N LEU A 703 10.23 -23.34 -15.53
CA LEU A 703 11.25 -22.56 -14.84
C LEU A 703 12.38 -23.47 -14.34
N ASP A 704 13.59 -22.92 -14.25
CA ASP A 704 14.77 -23.57 -13.69
C ASP A 704 15.14 -22.87 -12.37
N ILE A 705 15.22 -23.63 -11.28
CA ILE A 705 15.69 -23.16 -9.96
C ILE A 705 17.09 -23.73 -9.72
N LEU A 706 18.04 -22.86 -9.35
CA LEU A 706 19.36 -23.32 -8.91
C LEU A 706 19.37 -23.61 -7.42
N LEU A 707 19.68 -24.86 -7.05
CA LEU A 707 19.67 -25.36 -5.67
C LEU A 707 21.08 -25.64 -5.13
N THR A 708 21.23 -25.54 -3.81
CA THR A 708 22.47 -25.87 -3.07
C THR A 708 22.56 -27.34 -2.71
N ASP A 709 21.42 -28.02 -2.59
CA ASP A 709 21.29 -29.45 -2.28
C ASP A 709 20.32 -30.11 -3.28
N GLU A 710 20.24 -31.45 -3.27
CA GLU A 710 19.44 -32.26 -4.19
C GLU A 710 18.24 -32.91 -3.48
N PRO A 711 17.17 -32.18 -3.14
CA PRO A 711 15.96 -32.78 -2.60
C PRO A 711 15.28 -33.72 -3.61
N ASP A 712 14.60 -34.74 -3.11
CA ASP A 712 13.75 -35.62 -3.93
C ASP A 712 12.68 -34.82 -4.70
N THR A 713 12.55 -35.05 -6.00
CA THR A 713 11.66 -34.27 -6.88
C THR A 713 10.18 -34.43 -6.52
N ALA A 714 9.75 -35.59 -6.01
CA ALA A 714 8.38 -35.80 -5.54
C ALA A 714 8.13 -35.03 -4.23
N VAL A 715 9.14 -34.94 -3.35
CA VAL A 715 9.06 -34.09 -2.15
C VAL A 715 8.98 -32.61 -2.54
N VAL A 716 9.76 -32.16 -3.54
CA VAL A 716 9.69 -30.78 -4.03
C VAL A 716 8.31 -30.47 -4.60
N ALA A 717 7.80 -31.33 -5.48
CA ALA A 717 6.48 -31.15 -6.08
C ALA A 717 5.38 -31.08 -5.01
N ARG A 718 5.39 -31.98 -4.02
CA ARG A 718 4.44 -31.96 -2.91
C ARG A 718 4.50 -30.65 -2.13
N ARG A 719 5.68 -30.24 -1.67
CA ARG A 719 5.86 -29.02 -0.85
C ARG A 719 5.46 -27.75 -1.59
N LEU A 720 5.75 -27.66 -2.89
CA LEU A 720 5.32 -26.52 -3.70
C LEU A 720 3.81 -26.50 -3.90
N SER A 721 3.20 -27.65 -4.19
CA SER A 721 1.74 -27.76 -4.33
C SER A 721 0.98 -27.43 -3.04
N GLU A 722 1.58 -27.64 -1.86
CA GLU A 722 1.00 -27.25 -0.57
C GLU A 722 0.97 -25.72 -0.35
N VAL A 723 1.86 -24.96 -1.01
CA VAL A 723 2.05 -23.52 -0.76
C VAL A 723 1.75 -22.63 -1.98
N LEU A 724 1.45 -23.21 -3.13
CA LEU A 724 1.00 -22.48 -4.31
C LEU A 724 -0.53 -22.35 -4.30
N PRO A 725 -1.08 -21.20 -4.76
CA PRO A 725 -2.53 -21.06 -4.87
C PRO A 725 -3.09 -21.96 -5.98
N SER A 726 -4.41 -22.20 -5.90
CA SER A 726 -5.13 -22.90 -6.97
C SER A 726 -4.93 -22.20 -8.32
N GLY A 727 -4.57 -22.97 -9.34
CA GLY A 727 -4.28 -22.47 -10.68
C GLY A 727 -2.79 -22.25 -10.96
N LEU A 728 -1.90 -22.33 -9.96
CA LEU A 728 -0.45 -22.49 -10.15
C LEU A 728 -0.02 -23.89 -9.70
N ASP A 729 -0.17 -24.86 -10.59
CA ASP A 729 -0.01 -26.27 -10.23
C ASP A 729 1.33 -26.81 -10.73
N VAL A 730 2.09 -27.51 -9.86
CA VAL A 730 3.30 -28.23 -10.29
C VAL A 730 2.89 -29.51 -11.01
N ILE A 731 3.32 -29.64 -12.27
CA ILE A 731 3.01 -30.79 -13.13
C ILE A 731 4.15 -31.81 -13.09
N GLU A 732 5.40 -31.33 -13.15
CA GLU A 732 6.58 -32.20 -13.27
C GLU A 732 7.81 -31.50 -12.69
N ALA A 733 8.75 -32.27 -12.15
CA ALA A 733 10.00 -31.76 -11.62
C ALA A 733 11.14 -32.74 -11.95
N ALA A 734 12.22 -32.25 -12.58
CA ALA A 734 13.37 -33.07 -12.94
C ALA A 734 14.68 -32.28 -12.82
N TYR A 735 15.77 -32.97 -12.47
CA TYR A 735 17.10 -32.39 -12.52
C TYR A 735 17.63 -32.38 -13.95
N VAL A 736 18.23 -31.26 -14.34
CA VAL A 736 18.90 -31.07 -15.63
C VAL A 736 20.36 -30.67 -15.39
N PRO A 737 21.26 -30.84 -16.38
CA PRO A 737 22.65 -30.44 -16.23
C PRO A 737 22.81 -28.99 -15.73
N LEU A 738 23.70 -28.77 -14.76
CA LEU A 738 23.89 -27.46 -14.14
C LEU A 738 24.26 -26.36 -15.18
N GLN A 739 24.96 -26.75 -16.24
CA GLN A 739 25.43 -25.87 -17.32
C GLN A 739 24.46 -25.76 -18.52
N SER A 740 23.23 -26.29 -18.41
CA SER A 740 22.23 -26.15 -19.48
C SER A 740 22.01 -24.68 -19.85
N LYS A 741 21.65 -24.42 -21.11
CA LYS A 741 21.34 -23.06 -21.57
C LYS A 741 20.07 -22.54 -20.87
N SER A 742 19.85 -21.22 -20.91
CA SER A 742 18.64 -20.63 -20.32
C SER A 742 17.39 -21.05 -21.10
N LEU A 743 16.28 -21.29 -20.40
CA LEU A 743 15.01 -21.69 -21.02
C LEU A 743 14.58 -20.72 -22.13
N SER A 744 14.66 -19.41 -21.88
CA SER A 744 14.33 -18.37 -22.86
C SER A 744 15.20 -18.36 -24.11
N SER A 745 16.41 -18.97 -24.06
CA SER A 745 17.32 -19.06 -25.21
C SER A 745 17.11 -20.30 -26.06
N VAL A 746 16.56 -21.38 -25.49
CA VAL A 746 16.39 -22.67 -26.19
C VAL A 746 14.96 -22.88 -26.67
N ILE A 747 13.97 -22.41 -25.93
CA ILE A 747 12.55 -22.53 -26.31
C ILE A 747 12.27 -21.60 -27.49
N ASN A 748 11.83 -22.18 -28.61
CA ASN A 748 11.63 -21.45 -29.87
C ASN A 748 10.27 -21.72 -30.54
N VAL A 749 9.48 -22.67 -30.03
CA VAL A 749 8.14 -22.98 -30.53
C VAL A 749 7.14 -23.01 -29.37
N ALA A 750 5.95 -22.48 -29.60
CA ALA A 750 4.82 -22.54 -28.68
C ALA A 750 3.53 -22.97 -29.39
N ASP A 751 2.80 -23.88 -28.77
CA ASP A 751 1.46 -24.29 -29.21
C ASP A 751 0.40 -23.58 -28.38
N TYR A 752 -0.66 -23.11 -29.05
CA TYR A 752 -1.78 -22.40 -28.44
C TYR A 752 -3.11 -23.02 -28.86
N GLU A 753 -4.06 -23.04 -27.93
CA GLU A 753 -5.50 -23.14 -28.18
C GLU A 753 -6.12 -21.75 -27.98
N VAL A 754 -6.87 -21.30 -28.98
CA VAL A 754 -7.65 -20.05 -28.92
C VAL A 754 -9.12 -20.41 -29.01
N ARG A 755 -9.90 -19.94 -28.03
CA ARG A 755 -11.35 -20.13 -27.99
C ARG A 755 -12.05 -18.79 -28.13
N VAL A 756 -13.00 -18.68 -29.05
CA VAL A 756 -13.79 -17.45 -29.26
C VAL A 756 -15.27 -17.81 -29.27
N ASP A 757 -16.01 -17.26 -28.32
CA ASP A 757 -17.47 -17.39 -28.27
C ASP A 757 -18.12 -16.39 -29.23
N VAL A 758 -18.96 -16.89 -30.13
CA VAL A 758 -19.69 -16.12 -31.14
C VAL A 758 -21.21 -16.25 -31.00
N GLY A 759 -21.69 -16.95 -29.96
CA GLY A 759 -23.09 -17.23 -29.71
C GLY A 759 -23.67 -18.41 -30.50
N PRO A 760 -24.78 -19.01 -30.02
CA PRO A 760 -25.33 -20.27 -30.54
C PRO A 760 -25.96 -20.18 -31.94
N ASP A 761 -26.38 -19.00 -32.39
CA ASP A 761 -27.14 -18.82 -33.63
C ASP A 761 -26.29 -18.53 -34.88
N ARG A 762 -24.96 -18.53 -34.77
CA ARG A 762 -24.04 -18.21 -35.87
C ARG A 762 -23.30 -19.46 -36.35
N GLN A 763 -23.97 -20.24 -37.20
CA GLN A 763 -23.33 -21.32 -37.96
C GLN A 763 -22.44 -20.70 -39.05
N LEU A 764 -21.13 -20.78 -38.89
CA LEU A 764 -20.18 -20.39 -39.92
C LEU A 764 -19.04 -21.41 -40.01
N ASP A 765 -19.20 -22.41 -40.87
CA ASP A 765 -18.06 -23.14 -41.44
C ASP A 765 -17.11 -22.21 -42.24
N ALA A 766 -17.53 -20.97 -42.50
CA ALA A 766 -16.78 -19.94 -43.23
C ALA A 766 -15.54 -19.41 -42.50
N ALA A 767 -15.45 -19.50 -41.16
CA ALA A 767 -14.29 -19.03 -40.42
C ALA A 767 -13.02 -19.82 -40.76
N ALA A 768 -13.15 -21.14 -40.96
CA ALA A 768 -12.05 -21.99 -41.41
C ALA A 768 -11.53 -21.57 -42.78
N GLY A 769 -12.43 -21.40 -43.76
CA GLY A 769 -12.06 -20.92 -45.09
C GLY A 769 -11.48 -19.51 -45.10
N GLN A 770 -11.88 -18.64 -44.17
CA GLN A 770 -11.28 -17.30 -44.05
C GLN A 770 -9.88 -17.34 -43.44
N VAL A 771 -9.62 -18.19 -42.43
CA VAL A 771 -8.27 -18.41 -41.91
C VAL A 771 -7.35 -18.97 -43.00
N GLU A 772 -7.84 -19.92 -43.81
CA GLU A 772 -7.09 -20.46 -44.95
C GLU A 772 -6.70 -19.37 -45.95
N ARG A 773 -7.65 -18.50 -46.35
CA ARG A 773 -7.37 -17.35 -47.23
C ARG A 773 -6.32 -16.40 -46.66
N ILE A 774 -6.35 -16.12 -45.36
CA ILE A 774 -5.35 -15.28 -44.69
C ILE A 774 -3.96 -15.94 -44.76
N LEU A 775 -3.89 -17.26 -44.60
CA LEU A 775 -2.62 -18.00 -44.71
C LEU A 775 -2.09 -17.99 -46.16
N GLU A 776 -2.97 -18.08 -47.16
CA GLU A 776 -2.62 -17.99 -48.59
C GLU A 776 -2.12 -16.59 -48.99
N GLU A 777 -2.66 -15.53 -48.39
CA GLU A 777 -2.16 -14.15 -48.56
C GLU A 777 -0.70 -13.98 -48.09
N GLY A 778 -0.21 -14.89 -47.23
CA GLY A 778 1.18 -14.96 -46.78
C GLY A 778 1.59 -13.87 -45.79
N SER A 779 0.79 -12.82 -45.62
CA SER A 779 1.04 -11.72 -44.68
C SER A 779 -0.25 -11.17 -44.08
N ILE A 780 -0.15 -10.60 -42.88
CA ILE A 780 -1.27 -10.00 -42.17
C ILE A 780 -0.88 -8.63 -41.59
N GLU A 781 -1.77 -7.65 -41.66
CA GLU A 781 -1.58 -6.39 -40.96
C GLU A 781 -2.04 -6.51 -39.50
N VAL A 782 -1.16 -6.18 -38.56
CA VAL A 782 -1.49 -6.12 -37.14
C VAL A 782 -1.25 -4.73 -36.58
N GLU A 783 -2.10 -4.31 -35.67
CA GLU A 783 -1.90 -3.06 -34.95
C GLU A 783 -0.88 -3.26 -33.81
N ARG A 784 0.19 -2.47 -33.83
CA ARG A 784 1.19 -2.40 -32.77
C ARG A 784 1.42 -0.95 -32.39
N LYS A 785 1.11 -0.59 -31.14
CA LYS A 785 1.29 0.77 -30.59
C LYS A 785 0.62 1.85 -31.47
N GLY A 786 -0.60 1.60 -31.94
CA GLY A 786 -1.36 2.56 -32.78
C GLY A 786 -0.91 2.65 -34.23
N ARG A 787 -0.04 1.74 -34.71
CA ARG A 787 0.40 1.67 -36.12
C ARG A 787 0.13 0.29 -36.69
N ARG A 788 -0.29 0.22 -37.96
CA ARG A 788 -0.41 -1.04 -38.68
C ARG A 788 0.97 -1.48 -39.18
N VAL A 789 1.32 -2.72 -38.89
CA VAL A 789 2.59 -3.35 -39.29
C VAL A 789 2.25 -4.66 -39.99
N GLY A 790 2.76 -4.84 -41.22
CA GLY A 790 2.67 -6.11 -41.93
C GLY A 790 3.57 -7.18 -41.30
N VAL A 791 3.03 -8.35 -41.03
CA VAL A 791 3.74 -9.51 -40.49
C VAL A 791 3.69 -10.63 -41.52
N GLN A 792 4.85 -11.14 -41.92
CA GLN A 792 4.96 -12.30 -42.80
C GLN A 792 4.63 -13.57 -42.01
N LEU A 793 3.61 -14.31 -42.45
CA LEU A 793 3.10 -15.46 -41.71
C LEU A 793 4.09 -16.63 -41.69
N SER A 794 4.87 -16.82 -42.75
CA SER A 794 5.93 -17.85 -42.83
C SER A 794 7.07 -17.65 -41.82
N GLU A 795 7.24 -16.43 -41.29
CA GLU A 795 8.25 -16.13 -40.28
C GLU A 795 7.79 -16.45 -38.86
N VAL A 796 6.48 -16.50 -38.62
CA VAL A 796 5.91 -16.58 -37.26
C VAL A 796 4.99 -17.78 -37.04
N VAL A 797 4.33 -18.29 -38.08
CA VAL A 797 3.43 -19.44 -38.02
C VAL A 797 4.19 -20.70 -38.41
N ARG A 798 4.22 -21.68 -37.50
CA ARG A 798 4.80 -22.99 -37.74
C ARG A 798 3.79 -23.99 -38.28
N ARG A 799 2.62 -24.04 -37.65
CA ARG A 799 1.52 -24.96 -38.00
C ARG A 799 0.20 -24.35 -37.56
N VAL A 800 -0.85 -24.63 -38.32
CA VAL A 800 -2.22 -24.22 -38.00
C VAL A 800 -3.13 -25.43 -38.15
N GLN A 801 -4.06 -25.62 -37.22
CA GLN A 801 -5.23 -26.47 -37.42
C GLN A 801 -6.43 -25.57 -37.66
N MET A 802 -7.25 -25.92 -38.66
CA MET A 802 -8.41 -25.10 -39.02
C MET A 802 -9.38 -25.00 -37.84
N PRO A 803 -9.94 -23.81 -37.59
CA PRO A 803 -10.85 -23.60 -36.46
C PRO A 803 -12.09 -24.47 -36.59
N GLN A 804 -12.53 -25.04 -35.47
CA GLN A 804 -13.75 -25.85 -35.38
C GLN A 804 -14.79 -25.12 -34.53
N ASN A 805 -16.06 -25.13 -34.97
CA ASN A 805 -17.16 -24.61 -34.16
C ASN A 805 -17.74 -25.72 -33.29
N VAL A 806 -17.65 -25.57 -31.97
CA VAL A 806 -18.25 -26.47 -30.99
C VAL A 806 -19.31 -25.69 -30.22
N ALA A 807 -20.57 -25.86 -30.62
CA ALA A 807 -21.75 -25.27 -29.96
C ALA A 807 -21.67 -23.73 -29.76
N GLY A 808 -21.22 -22.99 -30.78
CA GLY A 808 -21.11 -21.53 -30.74
C GLY A 808 -19.75 -21.00 -30.27
N VAL A 809 -18.78 -21.90 -30.00
CA VAL A 809 -17.40 -21.54 -29.65
C VAL A 809 -16.45 -22.04 -30.73
N PHE A 810 -15.74 -21.12 -31.38
CA PHE A 810 -14.64 -21.48 -32.28
C PHE A 810 -13.41 -21.86 -31.48
N VAL A 811 -12.84 -23.03 -31.76
CA VAL A 811 -11.59 -23.52 -31.19
C VAL A 811 -10.55 -23.60 -32.29
N HIS A 812 -9.43 -22.91 -32.12
CA HIS A 812 -8.34 -22.82 -33.09
C HIS A 812 -7.02 -23.20 -32.45
N HIS A 813 -6.29 -24.13 -33.08
CA HIS A 813 -4.95 -24.52 -32.62
C HIS A 813 -3.88 -23.96 -33.54
N VAL A 814 -2.93 -23.23 -32.96
CA VAL A 814 -1.84 -22.58 -33.71
C VAL A 814 -0.50 -22.83 -33.01
N SER A 815 0.49 -23.22 -33.80
CA SER A 815 1.89 -23.32 -33.39
C SER A 815 2.65 -22.11 -33.94
N LEU A 816 3.34 -21.38 -33.07
CA LEU A 816 4.08 -20.16 -33.40
C LEU A 816 5.56 -20.28 -33.07
N TYR A 817 6.40 -19.61 -33.89
CA TYR A 817 7.81 -19.38 -33.59
C TYR A 817 7.97 -18.21 -32.59
N LEU A 818 8.84 -18.37 -31.60
CA LEU A 818 9.03 -17.38 -30.53
C LEU A 818 10.28 -16.50 -30.70
N ASN A 819 11.30 -16.94 -31.44
CA ASN A 819 12.65 -16.34 -31.39
C ASN A 819 13.14 -15.74 -32.73
N ARG A 820 12.25 -15.42 -33.67
CA ARG A 820 12.59 -14.89 -35.00
C ARG A 820 12.52 -13.36 -35.12
N GLY A 821 12.43 -12.63 -34.00
CA GLY A 821 12.42 -11.16 -33.96
C GLY A 821 11.08 -10.51 -34.37
N VAL A 822 10.11 -11.30 -34.86
CA VAL A 822 8.74 -10.89 -35.18
C VAL A 822 7.77 -11.77 -34.37
N HIS A 823 6.74 -11.18 -33.76
CA HIS A 823 5.80 -11.90 -32.90
C HIS A 823 4.34 -11.72 -33.35
N LEU A 824 3.62 -12.82 -33.52
CA LEU A 824 2.17 -12.79 -33.74
C LEU A 824 1.46 -13.18 -32.44
N ARG A 825 0.39 -12.48 -32.07
CA ARG A 825 -0.47 -12.96 -30.98
C ARG A 825 -1.31 -14.14 -31.50
N PRO A 826 -1.50 -15.20 -30.71
CA PRO A 826 -2.13 -16.44 -31.19
C PRO A 826 -3.58 -16.25 -31.65
N GLU A 827 -4.32 -15.31 -31.06
CA GLU A 827 -5.71 -15.04 -31.40
C GLU A 827 -5.92 -14.31 -32.73
N VAL A 828 -4.88 -13.65 -33.26
CA VAL A 828 -5.00 -12.70 -34.38
C VAL A 828 -5.58 -13.35 -35.64
N LEU A 829 -5.15 -14.57 -35.99
CA LEU A 829 -5.63 -15.24 -37.21
C LEU A 829 -7.14 -15.47 -37.16
N LEU A 830 -7.64 -15.95 -36.02
CA LEU A 830 -9.06 -16.24 -35.84
C LEU A 830 -9.88 -14.94 -35.71
N VAL A 831 -9.39 -13.95 -34.95
CA VAL A 831 -10.07 -12.67 -34.76
C VAL A 831 -10.19 -11.91 -36.09
N GLU A 832 -9.13 -11.83 -36.87
CA GLU A 832 -9.17 -11.17 -38.19
C GLU A 832 -10.09 -11.94 -39.16
N ALA A 833 -10.09 -13.27 -39.11
CA ALA A 833 -11.03 -14.06 -39.90
C ALA A 833 -12.49 -13.75 -39.55
N LEU A 834 -12.83 -13.66 -38.26
CA LEU A 834 -14.16 -13.29 -37.80
C LEU A 834 -14.52 -11.85 -38.18
N HIS A 835 -13.56 -10.93 -38.10
CA HIS A 835 -13.72 -9.53 -38.48
C HIS A 835 -14.03 -9.37 -39.98
N ARG A 836 -13.27 -10.04 -40.86
CA ARG A 836 -13.53 -10.06 -42.32
C ARG A 836 -14.89 -10.65 -42.69
N LEU A 837 -15.41 -11.54 -41.84
CA LEU A 837 -16.75 -12.13 -41.98
C LEU A 837 -17.86 -11.25 -41.37
N GLY A 838 -17.53 -10.13 -40.72
CA GLY A 838 -18.50 -9.26 -40.04
C GLY A 838 -19.11 -9.89 -38.78
N VAL A 839 -18.42 -10.84 -38.16
CA VAL A 839 -18.91 -11.60 -37.00
C VAL A 839 -18.43 -10.94 -35.71
N GLY A 840 -19.36 -10.31 -34.99
CA GLY A 840 -19.12 -9.90 -33.61
C GLY A 840 -18.87 -11.12 -32.70
N HIS A 841 -17.94 -10.97 -31.75
CA HIS A 841 -17.46 -12.04 -30.88
C HIS A 841 -17.14 -11.53 -29.47
N ALA A 842 -17.12 -12.44 -28.49
CA ALA A 842 -16.59 -12.16 -27.15
C ALA A 842 -15.04 -12.09 -27.19
N PRO A 843 -14.39 -11.51 -26.16
CA PRO A 843 -12.92 -11.53 -26.06
C PRO A 843 -12.36 -12.96 -26.15
N PRO A 844 -11.28 -13.19 -26.93
CA PRO A 844 -10.69 -14.51 -27.10
C PRO A 844 -10.08 -15.04 -25.79
N ALA A 845 -10.35 -16.30 -25.47
CA ALA A 845 -9.66 -17.03 -24.41
C ALA A 845 -8.47 -17.79 -25.01
N VAL A 846 -7.26 -17.44 -24.57
CA VAL A 846 -6.00 -18.01 -25.08
C VAL A 846 -5.37 -18.93 -24.04
N THR A 847 -4.98 -20.14 -24.46
CA THR A 847 -4.23 -21.09 -23.63
C THR A 847 -2.99 -21.58 -24.37
N ARG A 848 -1.80 -21.39 -23.80
CA ARG A 848 -0.57 -22.01 -24.29
C ARG A 848 -0.52 -23.47 -23.85
N THR A 849 -0.62 -24.39 -24.80
CA THR A 849 -0.73 -25.83 -24.56
C THR A 849 0.63 -26.50 -24.42
N GLY A 850 1.68 -25.92 -24.99
CA GLY A 850 3.03 -26.48 -24.91
C GLY A 850 4.12 -25.52 -25.36
N LEU A 851 5.33 -25.78 -24.88
CA LEU A 851 6.57 -25.13 -25.28
C LEU A 851 7.55 -26.20 -25.73
N TYR A 852 8.30 -25.93 -26.79
CA TYR A 852 9.18 -26.90 -27.42
C TYR A 852 10.50 -26.28 -27.88
N ILE A 853 11.46 -27.16 -28.10
CA ILE A 853 12.75 -26.85 -28.70
C ILE A 853 12.79 -27.54 -30.07
N GLU A 854 12.69 -26.76 -31.14
CA GLU A 854 12.87 -27.23 -32.52
C GLU A 854 14.34 -27.06 -32.92
N THR A 855 15.00 -28.17 -33.24
CA THR A 855 16.36 -28.23 -33.77
C THR A 855 16.34 -28.83 -35.18
N PRO A 856 17.44 -28.79 -35.94
CA PRO A 856 17.53 -29.48 -37.24
C PRO A 856 17.20 -30.98 -37.15
N GLU A 857 17.41 -31.60 -35.99
CA GLU A 857 17.17 -33.02 -35.73
C GLU A 857 15.70 -33.34 -35.35
N GLY A 858 14.87 -32.33 -35.11
CA GLY A 858 13.45 -32.48 -34.78
C GLY A 858 12.96 -31.61 -33.63
N VAL A 859 11.73 -31.86 -33.19
CA VAL A 859 11.11 -31.16 -32.05
C VAL A 859 11.27 -32.00 -30.79
N LYS A 860 11.81 -31.39 -29.73
CA LYS A 860 12.01 -32.03 -28.42
C LYS A 860 11.15 -31.38 -27.33
N SER A 861 10.77 -32.18 -26.32
CA SER A 861 10.19 -31.66 -25.09
C SER A 861 11.23 -30.85 -24.31
N VAL A 862 10.78 -29.81 -23.60
CA VAL A 862 11.63 -28.99 -22.71
C VAL A 862 12.17 -29.81 -21.53
N MET A 863 11.48 -30.88 -21.13
CA MET A 863 11.95 -31.79 -20.07
C MET A 863 13.00 -32.78 -20.57
N GLU A 864 13.03 -33.09 -21.87
CA GLU A 864 13.88 -34.12 -22.50
C GLU A 864 15.22 -33.57 -23.02
N GLU A 865 15.58 -32.32 -22.70
CA GLU A 865 16.92 -31.76 -22.95
C GLU A 865 18.02 -32.39 -22.07
N VAL A 866 17.81 -33.65 -21.67
CA VAL A 866 18.67 -34.51 -20.83
C VAL A 866 19.75 -35.15 -21.68
#